data_AF-A0A8B6CAW6-F1
#
_entry.id   AF-A0A8B6CAW6-F1
#
_cell.length_a   1.000
_cell.length_b   1.000
_cell.length_c   1.000
_cell.angle_alpha   90.00
_cell.angle_beta   90.00
_cell.angle_gamma   90.00
#
_symmetry.space_group_name_H-M   'P 1'
#
loop_
_entity.id
_entity.type
_entity.pdbx_description
1 polymer ?
#
loop_
_entity_poly.entity_id
_entity_poly.type
_entity_poly.pdbx_seq_one_letter_code
_entity_poly.pdbx_strand_id
1 'polypeptide(L)'
;MLHVGLGETQLNNLLASVNLHYLSVSGLKTREEEVGAALESYAEESMTKYLNMESNLQENTHGCASLIGQKTGKVLNVKIKSKNCRTCDVAKRKGIVPKDHKCSKNHTGSSKGMEPALVVDMIRDVIDKGVNIKEIAGDDDTTGFQRAQNVLKIKLKKRSDKNHIKKNISKQLYAIKKNYKELSQRVINYIMQNFSYMVAQNKKNTEGVTTGLKAMVGHIFGDHSFCNTKWCVFLENPLAKFSKLPYGKPLQNPELKKELDRIFIKKLSIQAEKLANLASTQTNENLNQILATKAPKYKHYSASNSLSYRFSATVAQKNEGHRYVHEKTRKYKRRRIELKSEKSNSNGIAEVLEGTTYESNIDIEDDITDQLEEIPTWKQITAEENFPIIVFDLETTGLSRQSDIVQIAAVTENETFSAYVMPSKKITPQASDITKLAFFDGQMYYDEVPVESSPPFEVFTNLIAFLSKFPFKPTLVGHNIKTFDCHILYNQLNKLKMWDEFCLYFNGFIDTRMLFRSEYPGRQSYKQCDLVSDFLGESYDAHNALYDCKSLFKLVQLHGNLASHFCKHTFDGMYPKYCQNDLSFKALVENKVMSKQLAKKAASTGLCKKHFILSIQRNGIDGLRALLSQKNSSGVVRVTASKSIIQKVYDFCYVK
;
A
#
# COMPACT_ATOMS: atom_id res chain seq x y z
N MET A 1 -21.94 -35.42 29.95
CA MET A 1 -22.50 -35.18 31.30
C MET A 1 -21.78 -34.03 31.99
N LEU A 2 -20.54 -34.22 32.48
CA LEU A 2 -19.75 -33.19 33.18
C LEU A 2 -19.57 -31.87 32.42
N HIS A 3 -19.22 -31.92 31.13
CA HIS A 3 -18.95 -30.71 30.33
C HIS A 3 -20.20 -29.86 30.04
N VAL A 4 -21.37 -30.50 29.91
CA VAL A 4 -22.64 -29.84 29.56
C VAL A 4 -23.57 -29.66 30.77
N GLY A 5 -23.17 -30.14 31.95
CA GLY A 5 -23.91 -30.01 33.20
C GLY A 5 -25.25 -30.76 33.25
N LEU A 6 -25.45 -31.78 32.41
CA LEU A 6 -26.70 -32.55 32.37
C LEU A 6 -26.66 -33.67 33.41
N GLY A 7 -27.77 -33.86 34.12
CA GLY A 7 -27.97 -35.03 34.97
C GLY A 7 -28.37 -36.27 34.17
N GLU A 8 -28.24 -37.43 34.80
CA GLU A 8 -28.58 -38.75 34.22
C GLU A 8 -29.97 -38.76 33.55
N THR A 9 -31.00 -38.29 34.27
CA THR A 9 -32.38 -38.24 33.77
C THR A 9 -32.52 -37.39 32.51
N GLN A 10 -31.83 -36.25 32.46
CA GLN A 10 -31.89 -35.35 31.31
C GLN A 10 -31.20 -35.95 30.09
N LEU A 11 -30.08 -36.65 30.31
CA LEU A 11 -29.36 -37.34 29.24
C LEU A 11 -30.18 -38.51 28.69
N ASN A 12 -30.79 -39.32 29.55
CA ASN A 12 -31.63 -40.43 29.12
C ASN A 12 -32.91 -39.95 28.41
N ASN A 13 -33.52 -38.85 28.86
CA ASN A 13 -34.64 -38.23 28.14
C ASN A 13 -34.23 -37.73 26.74
N LEU A 14 -33.02 -37.17 26.61
CA LEU A 14 -32.47 -36.77 25.31
C LEU A 14 -32.28 -37.99 24.41
N LEU A 15 -31.65 -39.06 24.90
CA LEU A 15 -31.43 -40.29 24.14
C LEU A 15 -32.76 -40.91 23.68
N ALA A 16 -33.76 -40.93 24.56
CA ALA A 16 -35.10 -41.40 24.21
C ALA A 16 -35.75 -40.54 23.12
N SER A 17 -35.59 -39.21 23.16
CA SER A 17 -36.14 -38.30 22.14
C SER A 17 -35.55 -38.50 20.74
N VAL A 18 -34.35 -39.07 20.65
CA VAL A 18 -33.69 -39.44 19.38
C VAL A 18 -33.71 -40.95 19.11
N ASN A 19 -34.59 -41.68 19.81
CA ASN A 19 -34.81 -43.13 19.68
C ASN A 19 -33.56 -43.99 19.92
N LEU A 20 -32.68 -43.54 20.82
CA LEU A 20 -31.53 -44.30 21.30
C LEU A 20 -31.82 -44.96 22.65
N HIS A 21 -31.18 -46.11 22.89
CA HIS A 21 -31.38 -46.88 24.12
C HIS A 21 -30.96 -46.12 25.38
N TYR A 22 -31.71 -46.33 26.46
CA TYR A 22 -31.40 -45.79 27.77
C TYR A 22 -30.06 -46.35 28.28
N LEU A 23 -29.26 -45.50 28.93
CA LEU A 23 -28.02 -45.89 29.56
C LEU A 23 -28.23 -46.12 31.06
N SER A 24 -27.63 -47.19 31.59
CA SER A 24 -27.75 -47.52 33.01
C SER A 24 -27.02 -46.50 33.89
N VAL A 25 -27.62 -46.24 35.06
CA VAL A 25 -27.09 -45.33 36.09
C VAL A 25 -25.65 -45.70 36.47
N SER A 26 -25.40 -47.01 36.66
CA SER A 26 -24.09 -47.52 37.03
C SER A 26 -23.05 -47.28 35.95
N GLY A 27 -23.39 -47.52 34.68
CA GLY A 27 -22.49 -47.28 33.55
C GLY A 27 -22.16 -45.80 33.37
N LEU A 28 -23.16 -44.92 33.53
CA LEU A 28 -22.96 -43.47 33.46
C LEU A 28 -22.05 -42.97 34.58
N LYS A 29 -22.24 -43.47 35.80
CA LYS A 29 -21.44 -43.06 36.97
C LYS A 29 -19.99 -43.54 36.89
N THR A 30 -19.74 -44.77 36.45
CA THR A 30 -18.38 -45.27 36.21
C THR A 30 -17.65 -44.42 35.16
N ARG A 31 -18.33 -44.05 34.07
CA ARG A 31 -17.75 -43.16 33.04
C ARG A 31 -17.54 -41.74 33.54
N GLU A 32 -18.41 -41.24 34.40
CA GLU A 32 -18.25 -39.94 35.06
C GLU A 32 -17.01 -39.91 35.95
N GLU A 33 -16.81 -40.95 36.76
CA GLU A 33 -15.65 -41.08 37.66
C GLU A 33 -14.33 -41.21 36.88
N GLU A 34 -14.29 -42.03 35.82
CA GLU A 34 -13.11 -42.18 34.93
C GLU A 34 -12.71 -40.85 34.29
N VAL A 35 -13.69 -40.10 33.75
CA VAL A 35 -13.43 -38.81 33.07
C VAL A 35 -13.18 -37.69 34.08
N GLY A 36 -13.81 -37.74 35.24
CA GLY A 36 -13.66 -36.78 36.33
C GLY A 36 -12.22 -36.72 36.85
N ALA A 37 -11.60 -37.87 37.14
CA ALA A 37 -10.21 -37.94 37.60
C ALA A 37 -9.22 -37.35 36.57
N ALA A 38 -9.44 -37.60 35.28
CA ALA A 38 -8.63 -37.01 34.21
C ALA A 38 -8.83 -35.49 34.09
N LEU A 39 -10.05 -34.99 34.28
CA LEU A 39 -10.36 -33.56 34.27
C LEU A 39 -9.78 -32.82 35.48
N GLU A 40 -9.78 -33.42 36.66
CA GLU A 40 -9.14 -32.85 37.86
C GLU A 40 -7.63 -32.71 37.67
N SER A 41 -6.95 -33.77 37.21
CA SER A 41 -5.52 -33.72 36.87
C SER A 41 -5.22 -32.63 35.84
N TYR A 42 -6.03 -32.52 34.78
CA TYR A 42 -5.89 -31.46 33.78
C TYR A 42 -6.11 -30.05 34.36
N ALA A 43 -7.05 -29.90 35.30
CA ALA A 43 -7.27 -28.65 36.00
C ALA A 43 -6.08 -28.27 36.90
N GLU A 44 -5.50 -29.22 37.63
CA GLU A 44 -4.30 -29.02 38.45
C GLU A 44 -3.07 -28.65 37.62
N GLU A 45 -2.85 -29.33 36.50
CA GLU A 45 -1.80 -28.98 35.53
C GLU A 45 -2.00 -27.56 34.97
N SER A 46 -3.24 -27.20 34.65
CA SER A 46 -3.62 -25.86 34.18
C SER A 46 -3.37 -24.79 35.25
N MET A 47 -3.82 -25.02 36.49
CA MET A 47 -3.60 -24.11 37.61
C MET A 47 -2.11 -23.93 37.89
N THR A 48 -1.33 -25.01 37.94
CA THR A 48 0.13 -24.98 38.15
C THR A 48 0.85 -24.24 37.03
N LYS A 49 0.44 -24.46 35.78
CA LYS A 49 0.95 -23.73 34.61
C LYS A 49 0.72 -22.22 34.71
N TYR A 50 -0.47 -21.79 35.14
CA TYR A 50 -0.77 -20.37 35.28
C TYR A 50 -0.16 -19.75 36.55
N LEU A 51 -0.02 -20.50 37.65
CA LEU A 51 0.75 -20.08 38.82
C LEU A 51 2.23 -19.81 38.47
N ASN A 52 2.83 -20.68 37.66
CA ASN A 52 4.19 -20.51 37.16
C ASN A 52 4.33 -19.35 36.16
N MET A 53 3.24 -18.97 35.47
CA MET A 53 3.23 -17.76 34.63
C MET A 53 3.12 -16.49 35.48
N GLU A 54 2.34 -16.51 36.56
CA GLU A 54 2.20 -15.42 37.53
C GLU A 54 3.54 -15.14 38.25
N SER A 55 4.26 -16.18 38.68
CA SER A 55 5.57 -16.01 39.36
C SER A 55 6.66 -15.40 38.46
N ASN A 56 6.53 -15.54 37.13
CA ASN A 56 7.47 -15.00 36.14
C ASN A 56 7.14 -13.56 35.66
N LEU A 57 6.12 -12.89 36.23
CA LEU A 57 5.73 -11.53 35.85
C LEU A 57 6.71 -10.42 36.29
N GLN A 58 7.84 -10.73 36.93
CA GLN A 58 8.83 -9.73 37.35
C GLN A 58 9.98 -9.45 36.35
N GLU A 59 10.07 -10.16 35.22
CA GLU A 59 11.01 -9.75 34.15
C GLU A 59 10.33 -8.84 33.12
N ASN A 60 10.78 -7.58 33.01
CA ASN A 60 10.40 -6.73 31.88
C ASN A 60 10.86 -7.40 30.58
N THR A 61 9.92 -7.93 29.79
CA THR A 61 10.19 -8.58 28.49
C THR A 61 10.41 -7.60 27.35
N HIS A 62 10.29 -6.30 27.63
CA HIS A 62 10.45 -5.21 26.68
C HIS A 62 11.05 -3.95 27.32
N GLY A 63 11.76 -3.17 26.50
CA GLY A 63 12.30 -1.84 26.82
C GLY A 63 11.74 -0.80 25.85
N CYS A 64 11.47 0.40 26.36
CA CYS A 64 10.98 1.54 25.58
C CYS A 64 11.87 2.74 25.88
N ALA A 65 12.31 3.46 24.86
CA ALA A 65 13.09 4.68 25.02
C ALA A 65 12.57 5.78 24.09
N SER A 66 12.76 7.03 24.51
CA SER A 66 12.35 8.21 23.77
C SER A 66 13.43 9.28 23.78
N LEU A 67 13.55 10.00 22.66
CA LEU A 67 14.40 11.16 22.50
C LEU A 67 13.50 12.39 22.31
N ILE A 68 13.71 13.41 23.14
CA ILE A 68 12.89 14.64 23.15
C ILE A 68 13.77 15.85 22.87
N GLY A 69 13.30 16.73 21.98
CA GLY A 69 14.00 17.96 21.64
C GLY A 69 13.95 18.97 22.77
N GLN A 70 15.11 19.48 23.19
CA GLN A 70 15.20 20.46 24.29
C GLN A 70 14.49 21.77 23.98
N LYS A 71 14.58 22.26 22.73
CA LYS A 71 13.95 23.53 22.31
C LYS A 71 12.44 23.39 22.10
N THR A 72 12.01 22.31 21.46
CA THR A 72 10.62 22.12 21.03
C THR A 72 9.76 21.42 22.08
N GLY A 73 10.38 20.65 22.99
CA GLY A 73 9.67 19.76 23.91
C GLY A 73 8.93 18.61 23.22
N LYS A 74 9.18 18.39 21.92
CA LYS A 74 8.54 17.38 21.07
C LYS A 74 9.37 16.11 21.02
N VAL A 75 8.71 14.98 20.83
CA VAL A 75 9.37 13.68 20.64
C VAL A 75 9.99 13.65 19.25
N LEU A 76 11.29 13.40 19.19
CA LEU A 76 12.09 13.34 17.97
C LEU A 76 12.31 11.90 17.50
N ASN A 77 12.44 10.96 18.43
CA ASN A 77 12.61 9.55 18.14
C ASN A 77 12.06 8.67 19.27
N VAL A 78 11.58 7.48 18.93
CA VAL A 78 11.19 6.43 19.89
C VAL A 78 11.66 5.08 19.38
N LYS A 79 12.11 4.22 20.29
CA LYS A 79 12.48 2.84 19.97
C LYS A 79 11.92 1.88 21.01
N ILE A 80 11.63 0.67 20.55
CA ILE A 80 11.13 -0.44 21.37
C ILE A 80 12.01 -1.64 21.12
N LYS A 81 12.44 -2.29 22.20
CA LYS A 81 13.10 -3.60 22.16
C LYS A 81 12.24 -4.62 22.89
N SER A 82 12.09 -5.81 22.32
CA SER A 82 11.35 -6.93 22.92
C SER A 82 12.09 -8.24 22.67
N LYS A 83 12.03 -9.14 23.66
CA LYS A 83 12.58 -10.50 23.58
C LYS A 83 11.59 -11.50 22.95
N ASN A 84 10.32 -11.13 22.82
CA ASN A 84 9.24 -12.06 22.51
C ASN A 84 8.40 -11.58 21.31
N CYS A 85 7.87 -12.55 20.56
CA CYS A 85 6.93 -12.32 19.47
C CYS A 85 5.92 -13.46 19.44
N ARG A 86 4.62 -13.15 19.60
CA ARG A 86 3.56 -14.15 19.71
C ARG A 86 3.51 -15.07 18.49
N THR A 87 3.69 -14.52 17.29
CA THR A 87 3.69 -15.30 16.05
C THR A 87 4.86 -16.29 16.02
N CYS A 88 6.06 -15.85 16.42
CA CYS A 88 7.23 -16.74 16.53
C CYS A 88 7.07 -17.77 17.64
N ASP A 89 6.55 -17.37 18.81
CA ASP A 89 6.38 -18.25 19.96
C ASP A 89 5.36 -19.35 19.67
N VAL A 90 4.26 -19.03 18.97
CA VAL A 90 3.26 -20.01 18.53
C VAL A 90 3.83 -20.96 17.49
N ALA A 91 4.58 -20.45 16.51
CA ALA A 91 5.22 -21.27 15.49
C ALA A 91 6.24 -22.25 16.12
N LYS A 92 7.06 -21.77 17.06
CA LYS A 92 8.01 -22.59 17.83
C LYS A 92 7.30 -23.70 18.62
N ARG A 93 6.18 -23.39 19.29
CA ARG A 93 5.41 -24.40 20.05
C ARG A 93 4.79 -25.48 19.15
N LYS A 94 4.40 -25.09 17.93
CA LYS A 94 3.81 -26.00 16.95
C LYS A 94 4.84 -26.74 16.09
N GLY A 95 6.14 -26.47 16.26
CA GLY A 95 7.19 -27.04 15.42
C GLY A 95 7.12 -26.62 13.94
N ILE A 96 6.46 -25.49 13.64
CA ILE A 96 6.27 -25.00 12.26
C ILE A 96 7.05 -23.70 12.03
N VAL A 97 7.32 -23.39 10.77
CA VAL A 97 7.93 -22.10 10.38
C VAL A 97 6.92 -20.96 10.63
N PRO A 98 7.33 -19.84 11.26
CA PRO A 98 6.46 -18.69 11.44
C PRO A 98 6.01 -18.14 10.07
N LYS A 99 4.70 -17.84 9.93
CA LYS A 99 4.19 -17.08 8.78
C LYS A 99 4.93 -15.75 8.65
N ASP A 100 5.06 -15.24 7.42
CA ASP A 100 5.67 -13.93 7.18
C ASP A 100 4.93 -12.84 8.00
N HIS A 101 5.70 -12.07 8.77
CA HIS A 101 5.16 -11.03 9.64
C HIS A 101 6.25 -10.06 10.08
N LYS A 102 5.83 -8.84 10.46
CA LYS A 102 6.69 -7.89 11.16
C LYS A 102 6.95 -8.36 12.59
N CYS A 103 8.07 -9.05 12.79
CA CYS A 103 8.47 -9.63 14.06
C CYS A 103 8.74 -8.57 15.13
N SER A 104 8.13 -8.73 16.32
CA SER A 104 8.39 -7.85 17.47
C SER A 104 9.64 -8.22 18.26
N LYS A 105 10.18 -9.44 18.07
CA LYS A 105 11.40 -9.91 18.76
C LYS A 105 12.64 -9.35 18.05
N ASN A 106 13.31 -8.41 18.71
CA ASN A 106 14.43 -7.66 18.14
C ASN A 106 15.57 -7.40 19.15
N HIS A 107 15.57 -8.10 20.28
CA HIS A 107 16.62 -8.04 21.29
C HIS A 107 17.03 -9.44 21.73
N THR A 108 18.33 -9.66 21.84
CA THR A 108 18.95 -10.88 22.36
C THR A 108 19.75 -10.55 23.62
N GLY A 109 19.81 -11.49 24.57
CA GLY A 109 20.48 -11.29 25.87
C GLY A 109 19.57 -10.78 26.99
N SER A 110 20.16 -10.19 28.03
CA SER A 110 19.46 -9.77 29.25
C SER A 110 18.56 -8.55 29.03
N SER A 111 17.48 -8.43 29.82
CA SER A 111 16.58 -7.27 29.77
C SER A 111 17.28 -5.97 30.17
N LYS A 112 18.28 -6.03 31.06
CA LYS A 112 19.14 -4.88 31.43
C LYS A 112 19.90 -4.30 30.23
N GLY A 113 20.20 -5.12 29.22
CA GLY A 113 20.90 -4.68 28.01
C GLY A 113 20.04 -3.91 27.00
N MET A 114 18.70 -3.90 27.16
CA MET A 114 17.79 -3.27 26.20
C MET A 114 17.93 -1.76 26.20
N GLU A 115 17.99 -1.13 27.38
CA GLU A 115 18.04 0.32 27.52
C GLU A 115 19.30 0.94 26.89
N PRO A 116 20.53 0.46 27.18
CA PRO A 116 21.74 0.91 26.48
C PRO A 116 21.66 0.73 24.95
N ALA A 117 21.09 -0.39 24.49
CA ALA A 117 20.97 -0.66 23.06
C ALA A 117 19.96 0.27 22.37
N LEU A 118 18.86 0.61 23.05
CA LEU A 118 17.87 1.58 22.58
C LEU A 118 18.47 2.98 22.43
N VAL A 119 19.31 3.41 23.37
CA VAL A 119 20.01 4.71 23.30
C VAL A 119 20.89 4.79 22.07
N VAL A 120 21.67 3.73 21.78
CA VAL A 120 22.52 3.63 20.59
C VAL A 120 21.67 3.74 19.31
N ASP A 121 20.59 2.96 19.20
CA ASP A 121 19.74 2.93 18.01
C ASP A 121 19.06 4.30 17.77
N MET A 122 18.61 4.98 18.83
CA MET A 122 18.00 6.31 18.69
C MET A 122 18.99 7.39 18.24
N ILE A 123 20.23 7.36 18.74
CA ILE A 123 21.26 8.34 18.37
C ILE A 123 21.72 8.11 16.93
N ARG A 124 21.93 6.85 16.53
CA ARG A 124 22.28 6.48 15.15
C ARG A 124 21.25 7.02 14.16
N ASP A 125 19.97 6.72 14.38
CA ASP A 125 18.86 7.21 13.54
C ASP A 125 18.84 8.74 13.34
N VAL A 126 19.29 9.51 14.33
CA VAL A 126 19.30 10.98 14.28
C VAL A 126 20.52 11.48 13.53
N ILE A 127 21.67 10.83 13.70
CA ILE A 127 22.89 11.10 12.93
C ILE A 127 22.67 10.77 11.45
N ASP A 128 22.04 9.64 11.13
CA ASP A 128 21.71 9.22 9.77
C ASP A 128 20.78 10.22 9.06
N LYS A 129 20.00 10.98 9.82
CA LYS A 129 19.14 12.08 9.32
C LYS A 129 19.88 13.42 9.19
N GLY A 130 21.20 13.44 9.37
CA GLY A 130 22.05 14.63 9.24
C GLY A 130 22.00 15.58 10.44
N VAL A 131 21.48 15.16 11.59
CA VAL A 131 21.36 16.03 12.78
C VAL A 131 22.50 15.78 13.76
N ASN A 132 23.27 16.83 14.07
CA ASN A 132 24.37 16.75 15.03
C ASN A 132 23.89 16.90 16.48
N ILE A 133 24.15 15.88 17.33
CA ILE A 133 23.85 15.89 18.76
C ILE A 133 25.13 16.23 19.53
N LYS A 134 25.14 17.37 20.24
CA LYS A 134 26.27 17.80 21.09
C LYS A 134 26.11 17.39 22.56
N GLU A 135 24.90 17.48 23.09
CA GLU A 135 24.59 17.24 24.50
C GLU A 135 23.37 16.32 24.64
N ILE A 136 23.42 15.41 25.62
CA ILE A 136 22.28 14.56 26.00
C ILE A 136 22.07 14.68 27.51
N ALA A 137 20.80 14.79 27.89
CA ALA A 137 20.36 14.72 29.27
C ALA A 137 19.60 13.43 29.51
N GLY A 138 19.82 12.80 30.67
CA GLY A 138 19.16 11.57 31.09
C GLY A 138 19.53 11.24 32.53
N ASP A 139 19.09 10.09 33.01
CA ASP A 139 19.46 9.60 34.34
C ASP A 139 20.97 9.41 34.44
N ASP A 140 21.52 9.47 35.67
CA ASP A 140 22.96 9.41 35.88
C ASP A 140 23.57 8.01 35.56
N ASP A 141 22.79 7.02 35.13
CA ASP A 141 23.31 5.76 34.56
C ASP A 141 24.19 6.06 33.32
N THR A 142 25.48 5.74 33.42
CA THR A 142 26.49 6.07 32.42
C THR A 142 26.60 5.01 31.33
N THR A 143 26.00 3.83 31.52
CA THR A 143 26.21 2.67 30.64
C THR A 143 25.71 2.90 29.22
N GLY A 144 24.49 3.41 29.04
CA GLY A 144 23.92 3.71 27.72
C GLY A 144 24.67 4.83 26.99
N PHE A 145 25.11 5.85 27.72
CA PHE A 145 25.86 6.99 27.18
C PHE A 145 27.27 6.61 26.72
N GLN A 146 28.02 5.87 27.55
CA GLN A 146 29.35 5.37 27.18
C GLN A 146 29.27 4.40 26.00
N ARG A 147 28.28 3.50 26.00
CA ARG A 147 28.05 2.58 24.89
C ARG A 147 27.78 3.33 23.58
N ALA A 148 26.97 4.38 23.60
CA ALA A 148 26.71 5.20 22.42
C ALA A 148 27.96 5.90 21.89
N GLN A 149 28.78 6.51 22.76
CA GLN A 149 30.03 7.14 22.34
C GLN A 149 31.01 6.14 21.73
N ASN A 150 31.17 4.97 22.35
CA ASN A 150 32.10 3.94 21.90
C ASN A 150 31.65 3.30 20.57
N VAL A 151 30.37 2.95 20.45
CA VAL A 151 29.83 2.27 19.27
C VAL A 151 29.72 3.22 18.07
N LEU A 152 29.32 4.48 18.30
CA LEU A 152 29.09 5.44 17.23
C LEU A 152 30.30 6.36 16.96
N LYS A 153 31.37 6.24 17.76
CA LYS A 153 32.59 7.06 17.67
C LYS A 153 32.31 8.57 17.67
N ILE A 154 31.38 9.01 18.52
CA ILE A 154 30.95 10.40 18.66
C ILE A 154 31.37 11.00 20.00
N LYS A 155 31.64 12.31 20.02
CA LYS A 155 31.90 13.08 21.25
C LYS A 155 30.60 13.69 21.77
N LEU A 156 30.02 13.09 22.81
CA LEU A 156 28.81 13.59 23.46
C LEU A 156 29.14 14.18 24.83
N LYS A 157 28.42 15.22 25.24
CA LYS A 157 28.46 15.74 26.62
C LYS A 157 27.19 15.33 27.38
N LYS A 158 27.35 14.70 28.56
CA LYS A 158 26.22 14.36 29.43
C LYS A 158 25.87 15.54 30.33
N ARG A 159 24.58 15.88 30.42
CA ARG A 159 24.04 16.83 31.41
C ARG A 159 23.24 16.08 32.45
N SER A 160 23.52 16.35 33.73
CA SER A 160 22.76 15.72 34.82
C SER A 160 21.37 16.32 34.96
N ASP A 161 20.46 15.45 35.37
CA ASP A 161 19.06 15.79 35.64
C ASP A 161 18.86 16.42 37.03
N LYS A 162 17.99 17.43 37.10
CA LYS A 162 17.66 18.15 38.33
C LYS A 162 17.05 17.25 39.41
N ASN A 163 16.13 16.36 39.04
CA ASN A 163 15.43 15.51 40.00
C ASN A 163 16.40 14.49 40.62
N HIS A 164 17.33 13.97 39.82
CA HIS A 164 18.35 13.06 40.33
C HIS A 164 19.27 13.74 41.38
N ILE A 165 19.75 14.95 41.09
CA ILE A 165 20.55 15.74 42.06
C ILE A 165 19.74 15.99 43.34
N LYS A 166 18.47 16.39 43.22
CA LYS A 166 17.60 16.60 44.39
C LYS A 166 17.44 15.33 45.23
N LYS A 167 17.24 14.18 44.59
CA LYS A 167 17.10 12.88 45.27
C LYS A 167 18.38 12.53 46.05
N ASN A 168 19.55 12.78 45.48
CA ASN A 168 20.84 12.52 46.14
C ASN A 168 21.10 13.44 47.33
N ILE A 169 20.72 14.72 47.24
CA ILE A 169 20.83 15.67 48.36
C ILE A 169 19.84 15.26 49.47
N SER A 170 18.59 14.98 49.11
CA SER A 170 17.58 14.53 50.05
C SER A 170 18.00 13.27 50.80
N LYS A 171 18.55 12.25 50.12
CA LYS A 171 19.14 11.05 50.76
C LYS A 171 20.22 11.40 51.80
N GLN A 172 21.11 12.34 51.48
CA GLN A 172 22.16 12.78 52.42
C GLN A 172 21.54 13.49 53.66
N LEU A 173 20.54 14.35 53.46
CA LEU A 173 19.83 15.03 54.55
C LEU A 173 19.10 14.04 55.46
N TYR A 174 18.44 13.02 54.90
CA TYR A 174 17.80 11.98 55.71
C TYR A 174 18.78 11.07 56.43
N ALA A 175 20.00 10.88 55.89
CA ALA A 175 21.04 10.13 56.58
C ALA A 175 21.50 10.86 57.85
N ILE A 176 21.77 12.18 57.76
CA ILE A 176 22.18 12.97 58.93
C ILE A 176 21.03 13.27 59.90
N LYS A 177 19.77 13.28 59.43
CA LYS A 177 18.58 13.45 60.28
C LYS A 177 18.57 12.49 61.48
N LYS A 178 19.11 11.28 61.32
CA LYS A 178 19.20 10.28 62.40
C LYS A 178 19.95 10.81 63.64
N ASN A 179 20.90 11.71 63.42
CA ASN A 179 21.77 12.26 64.46
C ASN A 179 21.30 13.63 64.97
N TYR A 180 20.39 14.31 64.26
CA TYR A 180 19.95 15.67 64.55
C TYR A 180 18.43 15.80 64.50
N LYS A 181 17.77 15.79 65.66
CA LYS A 181 16.30 15.86 65.79
C LYS A 181 15.69 17.16 65.23
N GLU A 182 16.46 18.25 65.24
CA GLU A 182 16.07 19.55 64.66
C GLU A 182 15.83 19.48 63.14
N LEU A 183 16.43 18.51 62.45
CA LEU A 183 16.27 18.28 61.01
C LEU A 183 14.98 17.49 60.70
N SER A 184 13.85 18.03 61.13
CA SER A 184 12.54 17.44 60.86
C SER A 184 12.23 17.35 59.37
N GLN A 185 11.23 16.52 59.01
CA GLN A 185 10.74 16.42 57.62
C GLN A 185 10.40 17.79 57.01
N ARG A 186 9.82 18.67 57.82
CA ARG A 186 9.44 20.03 57.43
C ARG A 186 10.67 20.88 57.10
N VAL A 187 11.73 20.80 57.90
CA VAL A 187 12.98 21.54 57.69
C VAL A 187 13.73 21.01 56.46
N ILE A 188 13.80 19.68 56.27
CA ILE A 188 14.38 19.08 55.05
C ILE A 188 13.64 19.58 53.81
N ASN A 189 12.30 19.59 53.82
CA ASN A 189 11.51 20.10 52.70
C ASN A 189 11.78 21.58 52.44
N TYR A 190 11.96 22.40 53.49
CA TYR A 190 12.31 23.80 53.36
C TYR A 190 13.70 24.01 52.72
N ILE A 191 14.71 23.27 53.18
CA ILE A 191 16.07 23.29 52.58
C ILE A 191 16.01 22.88 51.10
N MET A 192 15.30 21.81 50.78
CA MET A 192 15.15 21.33 49.40
C MET A 192 14.38 22.31 48.51
N GLN A 193 13.41 23.03 49.07
CA GLN A 193 12.69 24.08 48.38
C GLN A 193 13.61 25.27 48.07
N ASN A 194 14.36 25.76 49.06
CA ASN A 194 15.32 26.85 48.88
C ASN A 194 16.40 26.49 47.85
N PHE A 195 16.94 25.27 47.92
CA PHE A 195 17.88 24.77 46.93
C PHE A 195 17.28 24.77 45.51
N SER A 196 16.03 24.33 45.39
CA SER A 196 15.32 24.28 44.10
C SER A 196 15.13 25.67 43.49
N TYR A 197 14.76 26.66 44.30
CA TYR A 197 14.62 28.06 43.85
C TYR A 197 15.96 28.67 43.50
N MET A 198 16.98 28.49 44.34
CA MET A 198 18.33 28.99 44.10
C MET A 198 18.88 28.51 42.75
N VAL A 199 18.77 27.21 42.46
CA VAL A 199 19.20 26.63 41.17
C VAL A 199 18.37 27.17 40.01
N ALA A 200 17.07 27.39 40.21
CA ALA A 200 16.18 27.91 39.16
C ALA A 200 16.47 29.38 38.81
N GLN A 201 16.83 30.19 39.80
CA GLN A 201 17.16 31.61 39.66
C GLN A 201 18.57 31.84 39.08
N ASN A 202 19.52 30.93 39.34
CA ASN A 202 20.91 31.05 38.91
C ASN A 202 21.25 30.18 37.69
N LYS A 203 20.32 30.02 36.74
CA LYS A 203 20.59 29.29 35.49
C LYS A 203 21.73 29.97 34.72
N LYS A 204 22.74 29.20 34.32
CA LYS A 204 23.97 29.68 33.65
C LYS A 204 24.80 30.69 34.48
N ASN A 205 24.53 30.85 35.77
CA ASN A 205 25.29 31.73 36.66
C ASN A 205 25.99 30.92 37.77
N THR A 206 27.24 30.54 37.54
CA THR A 206 28.04 29.73 38.46
C THR A 206 28.32 30.45 39.78
N GLU A 207 28.68 31.74 39.74
CA GLU A 207 28.96 32.54 40.93
C GLU A 207 27.72 32.74 41.80
N GLY A 208 26.57 32.95 41.15
CA GLY A 208 25.27 33.03 41.81
C GLY A 208 24.88 31.74 42.51
N VAL A 209 25.21 30.56 41.94
CA VAL A 209 25.02 29.27 42.61
C VAL A 209 25.91 29.15 43.85
N THR A 210 27.21 29.46 43.74
CA THR A 210 28.14 29.39 44.87
C THR A 210 27.71 30.31 46.01
N THR A 211 27.34 31.54 45.70
CA THR A 211 26.83 32.52 46.67
C THR A 211 25.51 32.08 47.27
N GLY A 212 24.58 31.57 46.44
CA GLY A 212 23.29 31.06 46.87
C GLY A 212 23.36 29.85 47.79
N LEU A 213 24.34 28.95 47.60
CA LEU A 213 24.59 27.83 48.50
C LEU A 213 25.02 28.30 49.90
N LYS A 214 25.93 29.28 49.98
CA LYS A 214 26.34 29.91 51.24
C LYS A 214 25.18 30.63 51.91
N ALA A 215 24.43 31.44 51.15
CA ALA A 215 23.26 32.16 51.62
C ALA A 215 22.18 31.23 52.18
N MET A 216 21.92 30.10 51.52
CA MET A 216 20.92 29.14 51.96
C MET A 216 21.27 28.49 53.30
N VAL A 217 22.53 28.09 53.51
CA VAL A 217 22.96 27.52 54.79
C VAL A 217 23.03 28.60 55.86
N GLY A 218 23.62 29.77 55.57
CA GLY A 218 23.66 30.88 56.52
C GLY A 218 22.26 31.28 57.01
N HIS A 219 21.32 31.43 56.08
CA HIS A 219 19.95 31.87 56.37
C HIS A 219 19.23 31.00 57.40
N ILE A 220 19.36 29.67 57.32
CA ILE A 220 18.68 28.77 58.27
C ILE A 220 19.28 28.81 59.68
N PHE A 221 20.50 29.33 59.83
CA PHE A 221 21.18 29.59 61.10
C PHE A 221 21.14 31.08 61.51
N GLY A 222 20.36 31.92 60.80
CA GLY A 222 20.23 33.35 61.11
C GLY A 222 21.38 34.23 60.61
N ASP A 223 22.29 33.69 59.80
CA ASP A 223 23.31 34.48 59.10
C ASP A 223 22.78 34.94 57.73
N HIS A 224 22.51 36.23 57.63
CA HIS A 224 21.93 36.85 56.45
C HIS A 224 22.96 37.54 55.55
N SER A 225 24.26 37.39 55.81
CA SER A 225 25.35 38.12 55.12
C SER A 225 25.39 37.92 53.61
N PHE A 226 24.94 36.76 53.12
CA PHE A 226 24.89 36.43 51.69
C PHE A 226 23.46 36.43 51.12
N CYS A 227 22.46 36.82 51.92
CA CYS A 227 21.06 36.87 51.48
C CYS A 227 20.79 38.08 50.56
N ASN A 228 19.63 38.07 49.89
CA ASN A 228 19.12 39.23 49.16
C ASN A 228 17.61 39.40 49.40
N THR A 229 17.10 40.60 49.12
CA THR A 229 15.71 41.00 49.38
C THR A 229 14.67 40.20 48.58
N LYS A 230 15.06 39.54 47.48
CA LYS A 230 14.12 38.76 46.64
C LYS A 230 13.55 37.52 47.32
N TRP A 231 14.18 37.02 48.38
CA TRP A 231 13.73 35.80 49.06
C TRP A 231 13.90 35.82 50.58
N CYS A 232 14.71 36.73 51.12
CA CYS A 232 14.96 36.83 52.54
C CYS A 232 14.20 38.03 53.15
N VAL A 233 13.02 37.74 53.71
CA VAL A 233 12.15 38.75 54.36
C VAL A 233 12.84 39.42 55.56
N PHE A 234 13.81 38.75 56.19
CA PHE A 234 14.57 39.30 57.33
C PHE A 234 15.30 40.60 56.98
N LEU A 235 15.75 40.77 55.73
CA LEU A 235 16.45 41.99 55.29
C LEU A 235 15.52 43.22 55.21
N GLU A 236 14.22 43.00 55.06
CA GLU A 236 13.20 44.06 55.06
C GLU A 236 12.52 44.20 56.43
N ASN A 237 12.40 43.10 57.18
CA ASN A 237 11.81 43.07 58.51
C ASN A 237 12.63 42.15 59.44
N PRO A 238 13.53 42.72 60.26
CA PRO A 238 14.37 41.97 61.21
C PRO A 238 13.59 41.20 62.30
N LEU A 239 12.29 41.47 62.48
CA LEU A 239 11.41 40.76 63.41
C LEU A 239 10.64 39.60 62.75
N ALA A 240 10.85 39.36 61.46
CA ALA A 240 10.16 38.31 60.72
C ALA A 240 10.53 36.90 61.24
N LYS A 241 9.51 36.13 61.63
CA LYS A 241 9.69 34.73 62.07
C LYS A 241 9.94 33.80 60.89
N PHE A 242 10.78 32.78 61.09
CA PHE A 242 11.02 31.74 60.09
C PHE A 242 9.80 30.81 59.95
N SER A 243 8.99 31.00 58.91
CA SER A 243 7.71 30.29 58.74
C SER A 243 7.80 28.75 58.69
N LYS A 244 8.96 28.19 58.34
CA LYS A 244 9.17 26.73 58.19
C LYS A 244 10.18 26.12 59.16
N LEU A 245 10.81 26.90 60.03
CA LEU A 245 11.73 26.40 61.06
C LEU A 245 11.03 26.18 62.41
N PRO A 246 11.57 25.31 63.30
CA PRO A 246 11.02 25.07 64.62
C PRO A 246 10.89 26.38 65.42
N TYR A 247 9.70 26.60 66.01
CA TYR A 247 9.39 27.78 66.85
C TYR A 247 9.60 29.14 66.16
N GLY A 248 9.70 29.18 64.82
CA GLY A 248 9.95 30.40 64.07
C GLY A 248 11.36 30.99 64.26
N LYS A 249 12.29 30.21 64.82
CA LYS A 249 13.65 30.62 65.16
C LYS A 249 14.70 29.96 64.24
N PRO A 250 15.88 30.58 64.08
CA PRO A 250 17.00 29.95 63.39
C PRO A 250 17.48 28.70 64.14
N LEU A 251 18.08 27.77 63.41
CA LEU A 251 18.75 26.61 64.01
C LEU A 251 20.00 27.07 64.77
N GLN A 252 20.36 26.38 65.84
CA GLN A 252 21.45 26.82 66.74
C GLN A 252 22.60 25.80 66.85
N ASN A 253 22.39 24.55 66.45
CA ASN A 253 23.38 23.48 66.59
C ASN A 253 24.61 23.67 65.67
N PRO A 254 25.82 23.92 66.23
CA PRO A 254 27.03 24.18 65.43
C PRO A 254 27.52 22.95 64.64
N GLU A 255 27.37 21.74 65.17
CA GLU A 255 27.76 20.48 64.53
C GLU A 255 26.89 20.20 63.30
N LEU A 256 25.58 20.47 63.40
CA LEU A 256 24.67 20.40 62.27
C LEU A 256 25.04 21.43 61.19
N LYS A 257 25.42 22.65 61.58
CA LYS A 257 25.90 23.68 60.64
C LYS A 257 27.13 23.17 59.87
N LYS A 258 28.11 22.60 60.55
CA LYS A 258 29.32 22.02 59.92
C LYS A 258 28.98 20.91 58.91
N GLU A 259 28.02 20.04 59.23
CA GLU A 259 27.57 18.98 58.31
C GLU A 259 26.86 19.55 57.07
N LEU A 260 26.01 20.56 57.24
CA LEU A 260 25.35 21.24 56.12
C LEU A 260 26.34 22.05 55.27
N ASP A 261 27.32 22.71 55.88
CA ASP A 261 28.42 23.38 55.18
C ASP A 261 29.25 22.37 54.38
N ARG A 262 29.51 21.18 54.93
CA ARG A 262 30.20 20.11 54.19
C ARG A 262 29.42 19.69 52.95
N ILE A 263 28.11 19.47 53.08
CA ILE A 263 27.25 19.02 51.97
C ILE A 263 27.08 20.13 50.92
N PHE A 264 26.64 21.33 51.32
CA PHE A 264 26.25 22.38 50.39
C PHE A 264 27.40 23.30 49.99
N ILE A 265 28.29 23.65 50.91
CA ILE A 265 29.39 24.57 50.59
C ILE A 265 30.60 23.79 50.06
N LYS A 266 31.15 22.84 50.83
CA LYS A 266 32.40 22.16 50.42
C LYS A 266 32.20 21.21 49.24
N LYS A 267 31.13 20.41 49.22
CA LYS A 267 30.91 19.40 48.17
C LYS A 267 30.18 19.94 46.94
N LEU A 268 29.11 20.71 47.12
CA LEU A 268 28.29 21.18 45.99
C LEU A 268 28.84 22.43 45.30
N SER A 269 29.62 23.30 45.96
CA SER A 269 30.24 24.46 45.28
C SER A 269 31.26 24.04 44.22
N ILE A 270 31.96 22.92 44.43
CA ILE A 270 32.84 22.32 43.40
C ILE A 270 32.03 21.98 42.13
N GLN A 271 30.75 21.68 42.29
CA GLN A 271 29.84 21.33 41.20
C GLN A 271 28.97 22.52 40.76
N ALA A 272 29.31 23.76 41.12
CA ALA A 272 28.48 24.94 40.84
C ALA A 272 28.21 25.14 39.34
N GLU A 273 29.20 24.92 38.46
CA GLU A 273 29.02 25.02 37.00
C GLU A 273 28.02 23.97 36.49
N LYS A 274 28.08 22.75 37.04
CA LYS A 274 27.13 21.66 36.74
C LYS A 274 25.73 22.03 37.21
N LEU A 275 25.59 22.58 38.42
CA LEU A 275 24.32 23.01 39.01
C LEU A 275 23.65 24.15 38.21
N ALA A 276 24.45 25.13 37.75
CA ALA A 276 23.98 26.21 36.89
C ALA A 276 23.46 25.72 35.53
N ASN A 277 23.93 24.55 35.08
CA ASN A 277 23.63 23.95 33.78
C ASN A 277 22.85 22.64 33.86
N LEU A 278 22.01 22.42 34.88
CA LEU A 278 21.20 21.20 34.96
C LEU A 278 20.10 21.13 33.90
N ALA A 279 19.89 19.92 33.36
CA ALA A 279 18.80 19.59 32.45
C ALA A 279 17.56 19.08 33.20
N SER A 280 16.46 18.82 32.49
CA SER A 280 15.21 18.35 33.07
C SER A 280 14.60 17.26 32.22
N THR A 281 14.43 16.06 32.78
CA THR A 281 13.75 14.92 32.13
C THR A 281 12.23 14.95 32.31
N GLN A 282 11.66 16.02 32.89
CA GLN A 282 10.21 16.13 33.13
C GLN A 282 9.34 15.90 31.89
N THR A 283 9.83 16.28 30.70
CA THR A 283 9.10 16.03 29.44
C THR A 283 9.06 14.55 29.08
N ASN A 284 10.12 13.79 29.40
CA ASN A 284 10.16 12.34 29.26
C ASN A 284 9.20 11.68 30.25
N GLU A 285 9.16 12.15 31.50
CA GLU A 285 8.20 11.66 32.49
C GLU A 285 6.76 11.90 32.05
N ASN A 286 6.45 13.07 31.51
CA ASN A 286 5.12 13.34 30.97
C ASN A 286 4.77 12.41 29.78
N LEU A 287 5.71 12.10 28.89
CA LEU A 287 5.50 11.14 27.81
C LEU A 287 5.25 9.72 28.36
N ASN A 288 6.03 9.31 29.36
CA ASN A 288 5.87 8.01 30.03
C ASN A 288 4.49 7.89 30.70
N GLN A 289 3.99 8.97 31.30
CA GLN A 289 2.64 9.02 31.85
C GLN A 289 1.56 8.85 30.77
N ILE A 290 1.69 9.54 29.62
CA ILE A 290 0.77 9.35 28.49
C ILE A 290 0.84 7.91 27.99
N LEU A 291 2.05 7.33 27.87
CA LEU A 291 2.22 5.94 27.47
C LEU A 291 1.53 4.98 28.44
N ALA A 292 1.64 5.22 29.75
CA ALA A 292 0.99 4.39 30.77
C ALA A 292 -0.55 4.37 30.62
N THR A 293 -1.17 5.45 30.13
CA THR A 293 -2.63 5.46 29.84
C THR A 293 -3.00 4.57 28.65
N LYS A 294 -2.08 4.37 27.70
CA LYS A 294 -2.33 3.61 26.45
C LYS A 294 -1.81 2.19 26.51
N ALA A 295 -0.73 1.95 27.23
CA ALA A 295 -0.06 0.67 27.39
C ALA A 295 0.31 0.50 28.88
N PRO A 296 -0.69 0.32 29.76
CA PRO A 296 -0.42 0.12 31.18
C PRO A 296 0.38 -1.16 31.41
N LYS A 297 1.28 -1.13 32.41
CA LYS A 297 2.22 -2.24 32.69
C LYS A 297 1.53 -3.58 33.01
N TYR A 298 0.32 -3.55 33.56
CA TYR A 298 -0.45 -4.75 33.90
C TYR A 298 -1.11 -5.43 32.68
N LYS A 299 -1.05 -4.82 31.49
CA LYS A 299 -1.56 -5.42 30.24
C LYS A 299 -0.42 -5.75 29.30
N HIS A 300 -0.36 -6.99 28.85
CA HIS A 300 0.70 -7.46 27.98
C HIS A 300 0.47 -7.09 26.51
N TYR A 301 1.19 -6.08 26.01
CA TYR A 301 1.13 -5.63 24.60
C TYR A 301 2.42 -5.88 23.79
N SER A 302 3.50 -6.30 24.45
CA SER A 302 4.86 -6.37 23.90
C SER A 302 5.15 -7.56 22.97
N ALA A 303 4.32 -8.61 23.01
CA ALA A 303 4.46 -9.76 22.13
C ALA A 303 3.87 -9.56 20.73
N SER A 304 3.48 -8.34 20.37
CA SER A 304 2.99 -8.00 19.02
C SER A 304 3.31 -6.53 18.69
N ASN A 305 2.98 -6.10 17.48
CA ASN A 305 3.08 -4.70 17.08
C ASN A 305 2.12 -3.76 17.85
N SER A 306 1.24 -4.29 18.71
CA SER A 306 0.29 -3.50 19.51
C SER A 306 1.01 -2.47 20.39
N LEU A 307 2.11 -2.84 21.05
CA LEU A 307 2.89 -1.90 21.87
C LEU A 307 3.47 -0.76 21.00
N SER A 308 3.94 -1.08 19.78
CA SER A 308 4.42 -0.09 18.82
C SER A 308 3.32 0.88 18.40
N TYR A 309 2.12 0.40 18.06
CA TYR A 309 1.00 1.27 17.69
C TYR A 309 0.55 2.19 18.83
N ARG A 310 0.51 1.66 20.06
CA ARG A 310 0.16 2.43 21.26
C ARG A 310 1.22 3.50 21.55
N PHE A 311 2.50 3.19 21.39
CA PHE A 311 3.57 4.17 21.55
C PHE A 311 3.54 5.23 20.44
N SER A 312 3.27 4.86 19.19
CA SER A 312 3.05 5.81 18.09
C SER A 312 1.87 6.76 18.37
N ALA A 313 0.77 6.23 18.93
CA ALA A 313 -0.37 7.06 19.35
C ALA A 313 0.00 8.02 20.50
N THR A 314 0.82 7.57 21.45
CA THR A 314 1.37 8.41 22.52
C THR A 314 2.23 9.54 21.96
N VAL A 315 3.10 9.25 20.99
CA VAL A 315 3.93 10.26 20.30
C VAL A 315 3.06 11.28 19.57
N ALA A 316 2.07 10.81 18.79
CA ALA A 316 1.16 11.67 18.06
C ALA A 316 0.39 12.60 19.00
N GLN A 317 -0.12 12.08 20.12
CA GLN A 317 -0.79 12.91 21.13
C GLN A 317 0.16 13.92 21.78
N LYS A 318 1.40 13.54 22.11
CA LYS A 318 2.39 14.44 22.72
C LYS A 318 2.79 15.56 21.76
N ASN A 319 2.95 15.25 20.48
CA ASN A 319 3.41 16.21 19.48
C ASN A 319 2.29 17.09 18.95
N GLU A 320 1.14 16.52 18.59
CA GLU A 320 0.06 17.22 17.86
C GLU A 320 -1.21 17.43 18.71
N GLY A 321 -1.22 17.02 19.98
CA GLY A 321 -2.42 17.03 20.82
C GLY A 321 -3.45 15.99 20.36
N HIS A 322 -4.71 16.10 20.77
CA HIS A 322 -5.75 15.11 20.44
C HIS A 322 -6.25 15.18 18.98
N ARG A 323 -5.87 16.21 18.21
CA ARG A 323 -6.38 16.46 16.85
C ARG A 323 -5.90 15.43 15.82
N TYR A 324 -4.80 14.72 16.09
CA TYR A 324 -4.25 13.69 15.19
C TYR A 324 -5.26 12.58 14.83
N VAL A 325 -6.25 12.34 15.70
CA VAL A 325 -7.33 11.38 15.47
C VAL A 325 -8.30 11.86 14.38
N HIS A 326 -8.57 13.17 14.31
CA HIS A 326 -9.53 13.77 13.38
C HIS A 326 -8.95 14.02 11.97
N GLU A 327 -7.69 14.44 11.87
CA GLU A 327 -7.05 14.76 10.58
C GLU A 327 -6.84 13.51 9.72
N LYS A 328 -6.49 12.37 10.32
CA LYS A 328 -6.33 11.10 9.60
C LYS A 328 -7.66 10.42 9.25
N THR A 329 -8.74 10.68 9.99
CA THR A 329 -10.06 10.05 9.75
C THR A 329 -10.86 10.71 8.63
N ARG A 330 -10.70 12.01 8.32
CA ARG A 330 -11.38 12.63 7.15
C ARG A 330 -10.90 12.06 5.82
N LYS A 331 -9.58 11.96 5.62
CA LYS A 331 -8.98 11.38 4.41
C LYS A 331 -9.34 9.89 4.26
N TYR A 332 -9.31 9.15 5.37
CA TYR A 332 -9.71 7.75 5.40
C TYR A 332 -11.21 7.55 5.12
N LYS A 333 -12.09 8.36 5.73
CA LYS A 333 -13.55 8.32 5.47
C LYS A 333 -13.87 8.67 4.01
N ARG A 334 -13.23 9.71 3.46
CA ARG A 334 -13.38 10.08 2.04
C ARG A 334 -12.94 8.94 1.12
N ARG A 335 -11.75 8.38 1.34
CA ARG A 335 -11.25 7.24 0.55
C ARG A 335 -12.15 6.01 0.66
N ARG A 336 -12.72 5.73 1.84
CA ARG A 336 -13.66 4.61 2.01
C ARG A 336 -14.97 4.83 1.24
N ILE A 337 -15.49 6.06 1.22
CA ILE A 337 -16.70 6.42 0.45
C ILE A 337 -16.42 6.32 -1.06
N GLU A 338 -15.27 6.82 -1.51
CA GLU A 338 -14.80 6.67 -2.90
C GLU A 338 -14.71 5.19 -3.30
N LEU A 339 -14.00 4.36 -2.51
CA LEU A 339 -13.87 2.93 -2.78
C LEU A 339 -15.22 2.19 -2.75
N LYS A 340 -16.15 2.60 -1.89
CA LYS A 340 -17.51 2.04 -1.87
C LYS A 340 -18.28 2.42 -3.13
N SER A 341 -18.15 3.67 -3.59
CA SER A 341 -18.76 4.15 -4.84
C SER A 341 -18.16 3.47 -6.07
N GLU A 342 -16.84 3.32 -6.12
CA GLU A 342 -16.13 2.62 -7.21
C GLU A 342 -16.56 1.15 -7.28
N LYS A 343 -16.64 0.46 -6.13
CA LYS A 343 -17.08 -0.94 -6.05
C LYS A 343 -18.55 -1.11 -6.44
N SER A 344 -19.44 -0.23 -5.95
CA SER A 344 -20.86 -0.28 -6.31
C SER A 344 -21.08 -0.04 -7.81
N ASN A 345 -20.32 0.86 -8.42
CA ASN A 345 -20.39 1.13 -9.85
C ASN A 345 -19.83 -0.04 -10.68
N SER A 346 -18.73 -0.67 -10.22
CA SER A 346 -18.17 -1.85 -10.86
C SER A 346 -19.12 -3.05 -10.83
N ASN A 347 -19.81 -3.27 -9.70
CA ASN A 347 -20.80 -4.34 -9.58
C ASN A 347 -22.00 -4.10 -10.51
N GLY A 348 -22.54 -2.87 -10.55
CA GLY A 348 -23.66 -2.55 -11.45
C GLY A 348 -23.32 -2.67 -12.94
N ILE A 349 -22.06 -2.43 -13.34
CA ILE A 349 -21.61 -2.68 -14.71
C ILE A 349 -21.58 -4.19 -15.01
N ALA A 350 -21.08 -5.01 -14.08
CA ALA A 350 -21.01 -6.46 -14.25
C ALA A 350 -22.42 -7.08 -14.38
N GLU A 351 -23.37 -6.68 -13.52
CA GLU A 351 -24.77 -7.11 -13.59
C GLU A 351 -25.43 -6.76 -14.93
N VAL A 352 -25.15 -5.57 -15.49
CA VAL A 352 -25.67 -5.16 -16.80
C VAL A 352 -25.06 -5.98 -17.95
N LEU A 353 -23.80 -6.42 -17.84
CA LEU A 353 -23.13 -7.20 -18.88
C LEU A 353 -23.51 -8.69 -18.83
N GLU A 354 -23.53 -9.28 -17.64
CA GLU A 354 -23.78 -10.71 -17.42
C GLU A 354 -25.28 -11.05 -17.42
N GLY A 355 -26.15 -10.11 -17.03
CA GLY A 355 -27.57 -10.40 -16.79
C GLY A 355 -27.81 -11.02 -15.42
N THR A 356 -29.08 -11.22 -15.04
CA THR A 356 -29.46 -11.79 -13.74
C THR A 356 -29.03 -13.27 -13.69
N THR A 357 -27.90 -13.56 -13.07
CA THR A 357 -27.35 -14.93 -12.97
C THR A 357 -27.92 -15.73 -11.80
N TYR A 358 -28.54 -15.07 -10.82
CA TYR A 358 -29.19 -15.69 -9.67
C TYR A 358 -30.39 -14.85 -9.22
N GLU A 359 -31.61 -15.26 -9.59
CA GLU A 359 -32.81 -14.80 -8.90
C GLU A 359 -32.96 -15.61 -7.61
N SER A 360 -33.19 -14.93 -6.48
CA SER A 360 -33.28 -15.55 -5.16
C SER A 360 -34.61 -16.27 -4.89
N ASN A 361 -35.38 -16.62 -5.93
CA ASN A 361 -36.58 -17.45 -5.87
C ASN A 361 -36.65 -18.28 -7.17
N ILE A 362 -36.24 -19.54 -7.11
CA ILE A 362 -36.51 -20.51 -8.18
C ILE A 362 -37.90 -21.07 -7.88
N ASP A 363 -38.92 -20.60 -8.61
CA ASP A 363 -40.08 -21.45 -8.91
C ASP A 363 -39.67 -22.29 -10.13
N ILE A 364 -39.74 -23.60 -9.96
CA ILE A 364 -39.47 -24.56 -11.04
C ILE A 364 -40.72 -24.59 -11.91
N GLU A 365 -40.76 -23.74 -12.93
CA GLU A 365 -41.51 -24.04 -14.15
C GLU A 365 -40.53 -24.41 -15.25
N ASP A 366 -40.70 -25.63 -15.75
CA ASP A 366 -39.94 -26.20 -16.87
C ASP A 366 -40.15 -25.38 -18.15
N ASP A 367 -39.11 -25.35 -18.98
CA ASP A 367 -38.97 -24.66 -20.29
C ASP A 367 -38.65 -23.16 -20.29
N ILE A 368 -37.39 -22.82 -19.96
CA ILE A 368 -36.65 -21.78 -20.70
C ILE A 368 -35.26 -22.30 -21.07
N THR A 369 -35.20 -23.18 -22.08
CA THR A 369 -34.01 -23.26 -22.93
C THR A 369 -34.20 -22.26 -24.06
N ASP A 370 -33.74 -21.02 -23.90
CA ASP A 370 -33.39 -20.16 -25.05
C ASP A 370 -32.49 -18.98 -24.63
N GLN A 371 -31.23 -19.06 -25.05
CA GLN A 371 -30.24 -17.98 -25.23
C GLN A 371 -30.27 -16.81 -24.22
N LEU A 372 -29.49 -16.91 -23.13
CA LEU A 372 -29.02 -15.73 -22.41
C LEU A 372 -28.30 -14.80 -23.41
N GLU A 373 -28.95 -13.74 -23.87
CA GLU A 373 -28.30 -12.77 -24.76
C GLU A 373 -27.17 -12.08 -23.99
N GLU A 374 -25.91 -12.32 -24.40
CA GLU A 374 -24.75 -11.69 -23.79
C GLU A 374 -24.42 -10.35 -24.46
N ILE A 375 -24.16 -9.31 -23.65
CA ILE A 375 -23.57 -8.08 -24.16
C ILE A 375 -22.06 -8.31 -24.29
N PRO A 376 -21.46 -8.14 -25.49
CA PRO A 376 -20.06 -8.47 -25.70
C PRO A 376 -19.16 -7.68 -24.75
N THR A 377 -18.26 -8.41 -24.09
CA THR A 377 -17.26 -7.82 -23.20
C THR A 377 -16.31 -6.94 -24.00
N TRP A 378 -16.01 -5.75 -23.51
CA TRP A 378 -14.99 -4.92 -24.13
C TRP A 378 -13.60 -5.46 -23.78
N LYS A 379 -13.08 -6.38 -24.60
CA LYS A 379 -11.78 -7.03 -24.40
C LYS A 379 -10.67 -5.98 -24.39
N GLN A 380 -9.87 -6.00 -23.32
CA GLN A 380 -8.72 -5.11 -23.13
C GLN A 380 -7.44 -5.94 -23.27
N ILE A 381 -6.54 -5.52 -24.15
CA ILE A 381 -5.20 -6.11 -24.25
C ILE A 381 -4.33 -5.37 -23.22
N THR A 382 -3.82 -6.10 -22.23
CA THR A 382 -3.11 -5.51 -21.08
C THR A 382 -1.67 -5.18 -21.43
N ALA A 383 -1.10 -4.18 -20.75
CA ALA A 383 0.22 -3.63 -21.06
C ALA A 383 1.41 -4.54 -20.70
N GLU A 384 1.15 -5.67 -20.02
CA GLU A 384 2.19 -6.56 -19.50
C GLU A 384 2.52 -7.70 -20.48
N GLU A 385 1.81 -7.80 -21.60
CA GLU A 385 1.92 -8.93 -22.51
C GLU A 385 2.88 -8.62 -23.68
N ASN A 386 4.17 -8.96 -23.51
CA ASN A 386 5.14 -8.98 -24.60
C ASN A 386 4.86 -10.18 -25.52
N PHE A 387 3.88 -10.05 -26.42
CA PHE A 387 3.62 -11.08 -27.42
C PHE A 387 4.57 -10.96 -28.62
N PRO A 388 4.87 -12.08 -29.30
CA PRO A 388 5.53 -12.05 -30.60
C PRO A 388 4.77 -11.13 -31.56
N ILE A 389 5.50 -10.32 -32.34
CA ILE A 389 4.90 -9.53 -33.41
C ILE A 389 5.10 -10.24 -34.75
N ILE A 390 4.08 -10.18 -35.59
CA ILE A 390 4.15 -10.64 -36.97
C ILE A 390 3.70 -9.47 -37.83
N VAL A 391 4.60 -9.00 -38.68
CA VAL A 391 4.28 -7.93 -39.63
C VAL A 391 3.60 -8.54 -40.84
N PHE A 392 2.45 -8.04 -41.26
CA PHE A 392 1.74 -8.53 -42.44
C PHE A 392 1.27 -7.38 -43.33
N ASP A 393 1.09 -7.70 -44.61
CA ASP A 393 0.64 -6.78 -45.64
C ASP A 393 -0.09 -7.54 -46.75
N LEU A 394 -0.97 -6.86 -47.48
CA LEU A 394 -1.83 -7.43 -48.52
C LEU A 394 -1.76 -6.60 -49.80
N GLU A 395 -1.52 -7.27 -50.93
CA GLU A 395 -1.88 -6.71 -52.23
C GLU A 395 -3.26 -7.20 -52.66
N THR A 396 -4.02 -6.32 -53.31
CA THR A 396 -5.44 -6.57 -53.61
C THR A 396 -5.81 -6.20 -55.04
N THR A 397 -6.93 -6.74 -55.53
CA THR A 397 -7.40 -6.44 -56.89
C THR A 397 -7.81 -4.97 -57.12
N GLY A 398 -7.95 -4.17 -56.06
CA GLY A 398 -8.27 -2.74 -56.11
C GLY A 398 -8.59 -2.15 -54.74
N LEU A 399 -8.98 -0.87 -54.68
CA LEU A 399 -9.14 -0.10 -53.42
C LEU A 399 -10.47 -0.33 -52.66
N SER A 400 -11.27 -1.32 -53.06
CA SER A 400 -12.53 -1.66 -52.37
C SER A 400 -12.29 -2.64 -51.21
N ARG A 401 -13.06 -2.51 -50.12
CA ARG A 401 -13.06 -3.52 -49.04
C ARG A 401 -13.62 -4.88 -49.50
N GLN A 402 -14.22 -4.94 -50.69
CA GLN A 402 -14.70 -6.17 -51.31
C GLN A 402 -13.72 -6.75 -52.33
N SER A 403 -12.53 -6.17 -52.49
CA SER A 403 -11.47 -6.71 -53.36
C SER A 403 -11.03 -8.10 -52.91
N ASP A 404 -10.39 -8.82 -53.83
CA ASP A 404 -9.72 -10.07 -53.52
C ASP A 404 -8.26 -9.79 -53.15
N ILE A 405 -7.71 -10.63 -52.28
CA ILE A 405 -6.28 -10.63 -51.97
C ILE A 405 -5.59 -11.33 -53.13
N VAL A 406 -4.50 -10.74 -53.65
CA VAL A 406 -3.67 -11.29 -54.74
C VAL A 406 -2.26 -11.62 -54.27
N GLN A 407 -1.80 -11.00 -53.19
CA GLN A 407 -0.58 -11.37 -52.49
C GLN A 407 -0.80 -11.16 -51.00
N ILE A 408 -0.27 -12.06 -50.19
CA ILE A 408 -0.21 -11.91 -48.74
C ILE A 408 1.19 -12.25 -48.27
N ALA A 409 1.73 -11.44 -47.38
CA ALA A 409 2.98 -11.74 -46.69
C ALA A 409 2.83 -11.55 -45.18
N ALA A 410 3.57 -12.35 -44.43
CA ALA A 410 3.71 -12.25 -42.98
C ALA A 410 5.16 -12.55 -42.59
N VAL A 411 5.81 -11.63 -41.88
CA VAL A 411 7.24 -11.66 -41.59
C VAL A 411 7.50 -11.51 -40.09
N THR A 412 8.44 -12.30 -39.61
CA THR A 412 9.07 -12.18 -38.29
C THR A 412 10.58 -12.02 -38.45
N GLU A 413 11.32 -12.02 -37.35
CA GLU A 413 12.79 -12.02 -37.40
C GLU A 413 13.35 -13.26 -38.12
N ASN A 414 12.75 -14.44 -37.87
CA ASN A 414 13.33 -15.72 -38.27
C ASN A 414 12.51 -16.48 -39.32
N GLU A 415 11.22 -16.18 -39.44
CA GLU A 415 10.33 -16.84 -40.40
C GLU A 415 9.65 -15.84 -41.33
N THR A 416 9.38 -16.29 -42.56
CA THR A 416 8.64 -15.56 -43.59
C THR A 416 7.58 -16.46 -44.20
N PHE A 417 6.36 -15.95 -44.28
CA PHE A 417 5.28 -16.48 -45.10
C PHE A 417 4.99 -15.48 -46.21
N SER A 418 4.92 -15.94 -47.46
CA SER A 418 4.56 -15.12 -48.62
C SER A 418 3.90 -16.01 -49.66
N ALA A 419 2.76 -15.59 -50.18
CA ALA A 419 2.03 -16.34 -51.18
C ALA A 419 1.30 -15.41 -52.14
N TYR A 420 1.28 -15.77 -53.43
CA TYR A 420 0.36 -15.20 -54.40
C TYR A 420 -0.95 -15.98 -54.38
N VAL A 421 -2.06 -15.27 -54.48
CA VAL A 421 -3.41 -15.81 -54.28
C VAL A 421 -4.19 -15.66 -55.57
N MET A 422 -4.80 -16.74 -56.04
CA MET A 422 -5.65 -16.71 -57.23
C MET A 422 -6.91 -15.84 -56.96
N PRO A 423 -7.09 -14.70 -57.66
CA PRO A 423 -8.25 -13.86 -57.44
C PRO A 423 -9.47 -14.37 -58.22
N SER A 424 -10.67 -14.18 -57.67
CA SER A 424 -11.93 -14.40 -58.39
C SER A 424 -12.33 -13.20 -59.25
N LYS A 425 -11.79 -12.02 -58.92
CA LYS A 425 -12.04 -10.75 -59.60
C LYS A 425 -10.82 -10.32 -60.41
N LYS A 426 -11.08 -9.64 -61.53
CA LYS A 426 -10.00 -9.01 -62.31
C LYS A 426 -9.24 -8.00 -61.46
N ILE A 427 -7.91 -8.05 -61.55
CA ILE A 427 -7.05 -6.99 -61.03
C ILE A 427 -7.32 -5.74 -61.85
N THR A 428 -7.68 -4.64 -61.19
CA THR A 428 -7.91 -3.37 -61.88
C THR A 428 -6.61 -2.85 -62.49
N PRO A 429 -6.64 -2.14 -63.63
CA PRO A 429 -5.42 -1.58 -64.24
C PRO A 429 -4.60 -0.77 -63.24
N GLN A 430 -5.28 0.06 -62.44
CA GLN A 430 -4.64 0.87 -61.39
C GLN A 430 -3.93 0.02 -60.32
N ALA A 431 -4.50 -1.11 -59.91
CA ALA A 431 -3.85 -2.01 -58.97
C ALA A 431 -2.66 -2.74 -59.63
N SER A 432 -2.81 -3.14 -60.89
CA SER A 432 -1.74 -3.77 -61.67
C SER A 432 -0.55 -2.82 -61.87
N ASP A 433 -0.79 -1.56 -62.20
CA ASP A 433 0.26 -0.54 -62.40
C ASP A 433 1.08 -0.29 -61.12
N ILE A 434 0.43 -0.40 -59.96
CA ILE A 434 1.05 -0.14 -58.66
C ILE A 434 1.78 -1.39 -58.15
N THR A 435 1.11 -2.54 -58.18
CA THR A 435 1.61 -3.79 -57.58
C THR A 435 2.48 -4.63 -58.52
N LYS A 436 2.48 -4.27 -59.81
CA LYS A 436 3.05 -5.05 -60.92
C LYS A 436 2.44 -6.45 -61.05
N LEU A 437 1.27 -6.70 -60.44
CA LEU A 437 0.58 -7.98 -60.49
C LEU A 437 -0.45 -8.01 -61.62
N ALA A 438 -0.46 -9.12 -62.36
CA ALA A 438 -1.46 -9.40 -63.37
C ALA A 438 -1.94 -10.85 -63.27
N PHE A 439 -3.21 -11.10 -63.59
CA PHE A 439 -3.79 -12.44 -63.59
C PHE A 439 -4.65 -12.64 -64.84
N PHE A 440 -4.22 -13.56 -65.70
CA PHE A 440 -4.92 -13.93 -66.93
C PHE A 440 -4.70 -15.42 -67.22
N ASP A 441 -5.70 -16.06 -67.81
CA ASP A 441 -5.70 -17.50 -68.17
C ASP A 441 -5.27 -18.46 -67.03
N GLY A 442 -5.62 -18.13 -65.78
CA GLY A 442 -5.32 -18.95 -64.62
C GLY A 442 -3.89 -18.81 -64.07
N GLN A 443 -3.06 -17.95 -64.68
CA GLN A 443 -1.68 -17.72 -64.30
C GLN A 443 -1.50 -16.32 -63.67
N MET A 444 -0.77 -16.27 -62.56
CA MET A 444 -0.35 -15.01 -61.92
C MET A 444 1.01 -14.57 -62.48
N TYR A 445 1.18 -13.27 -62.65
CA TYR A 445 2.43 -12.64 -63.07
C TYR A 445 2.80 -11.53 -62.09
N TYR A 446 4.09 -11.43 -61.78
CA TYR A 446 4.69 -10.29 -61.08
C TYR A 446 5.76 -9.69 -62.00
N ASP A 447 5.59 -8.42 -62.35
CA ASP A 447 6.51 -7.69 -63.24
C ASP A 447 6.77 -8.45 -64.55
N GLU A 448 5.67 -8.89 -65.19
CA GLU A 448 5.65 -9.69 -66.43
C GLU A 448 6.24 -11.11 -66.31
N VAL A 449 6.74 -11.51 -65.14
CA VAL A 449 7.28 -12.85 -64.89
C VAL A 449 6.21 -13.76 -64.26
N PRO A 450 5.97 -14.98 -64.79
CA PRO A 450 5.01 -15.90 -64.20
C PRO A 450 5.46 -16.32 -62.79
N VAL A 451 4.53 -16.25 -61.84
CA VAL A 451 4.75 -16.67 -60.45
C VAL A 451 3.73 -17.73 -60.04
N GLU A 452 4.14 -18.66 -59.19
CA GLU A 452 3.22 -19.65 -58.64
C GLU A 452 2.19 -18.96 -57.74
N SER A 453 0.92 -19.31 -57.92
CA SER A 453 -0.19 -18.83 -57.09
C SER A 453 -1.05 -20.02 -56.67
N SER A 454 -1.67 -19.93 -55.50
CA SER A 454 -2.51 -20.99 -54.95
C SER A 454 -3.94 -20.49 -54.72
N PRO A 455 -4.93 -21.41 -54.66
CA PRO A 455 -6.30 -21.07 -54.29
C PRO A 455 -6.37 -20.43 -52.89
N PRO A 456 -7.31 -19.49 -52.65
CA PRO A 456 -7.44 -18.79 -51.36
C PRO A 456 -7.51 -19.71 -50.15
N PHE A 457 -8.26 -20.82 -50.24
CA PHE A 457 -8.41 -21.78 -49.14
C PHE A 457 -7.05 -22.34 -48.69
N GLU A 458 -6.23 -22.80 -49.64
CA GLU A 458 -4.91 -23.36 -49.36
C GLU A 458 -3.97 -22.31 -48.74
N VAL A 459 -3.97 -21.09 -49.30
CA VAL A 459 -3.15 -20.00 -48.77
C VAL A 459 -3.52 -19.66 -47.33
N PHE A 460 -4.81 -19.58 -46.99
CA PHE A 460 -5.24 -19.28 -45.64
C PHE A 460 -5.03 -20.44 -44.67
N THR A 461 -5.15 -21.69 -45.11
CA THR A 461 -4.77 -22.86 -44.30
C THR A 461 -3.28 -22.81 -43.96
N ASN A 462 -2.43 -22.48 -44.93
CA ASN A 462 -0.98 -22.34 -44.72
C ASN A 462 -0.64 -21.14 -43.83
N LEU A 463 -1.39 -20.04 -43.93
CA LEU A 463 -1.26 -18.89 -43.03
C LEU A 463 -1.63 -19.27 -41.58
N ILE A 464 -2.73 -19.99 -41.37
CA ILE A 464 -3.12 -20.49 -40.04
C ILE A 464 -2.03 -21.42 -39.49
N ALA A 465 -1.53 -22.35 -40.31
CA ALA A 465 -0.44 -23.24 -39.94
C ALA A 465 0.83 -22.46 -39.56
N PHE A 466 1.16 -21.38 -40.29
CA PHE A 466 2.24 -20.48 -39.95
C PHE A 466 2.03 -19.81 -38.58
N LEU A 467 0.84 -19.27 -38.30
CA LEU A 467 0.53 -18.65 -37.00
C LEU A 467 0.52 -19.67 -35.86
N SER A 468 0.14 -20.93 -36.11
CA SER A 468 0.10 -21.97 -35.08
C SER A 468 1.47 -22.42 -34.57
N LYS A 469 2.56 -22.08 -35.28
CA LYS A 469 3.93 -22.40 -34.85
C LYS A 469 4.35 -21.62 -33.60
N PHE A 470 3.70 -20.50 -33.31
CA PHE A 470 4.10 -19.62 -32.23
C PHE A 470 3.49 -20.08 -30.90
N PRO A 471 4.29 -20.24 -29.82
CA PRO A 471 3.82 -20.77 -28.53
C PRO A 471 2.86 -19.81 -27.80
N PHE A 472 2.91 -18.52 -28.15
CA PHE A 472 2.01 -17.49 -27.65
C PHE A 472 1.33 -16.80 -28.83
N LYS A 473 0.08 -16.40 -28.66
CA LYS A 473 -0.70 -15.73 -29.71
C LYS A 473 -0.02 -14.43 -30.15
N PRO A 474 0.50 -14.33 -31.38
CA PRO A 474 1.14 -13.12 -31.87
C PRO A 474 0.18 -11.93 -31.98
N THR A 475 0.75 -10.73 -32.01
CA THR A 475 0.05 -9.52 -32.46
C THR A 475 0.38 -9.25 -33.92
N LEU A 476 -0.63 -9.07 -34.76
CA LEU A 476 -0.46 -8.81 -36.18
C LEU A 476 -0.26 -7.31 -36.42
N VAL A 477 0.83 -6.93 -37.06
CA VAL A 477 1.27 -5.54 -37.21
C VAL A 477 1.27 -5.19 -38.70
N GLY A 478 0.78 -4.02 -39.07
CA GLY A 478 0.85 -3.56 -40.45
C GLY A 478 0.64 -2.06 -40.55
N HIS A 479 0.87 -1.49 -41.72
CA HIS A 479 0.76 -0.05 -41.92
C HIS A 479 -0.57 0.34 -42.56
N ASN A 480 -1.36 1.20 -41.88
CA ASN A 480 -2.69 1.62 -42.34
C ASN A 480 -3.77 0.50 -42.40
N ILE A 481 -3.46 -0.66 -41.81
CA ILE A 481 -4.28 -1.88 -41.87
C ILE A 481 -5.67 -1.75 -41.25
N LYS A 482 -5.86 -0.87 -40.27
CA LYS A 482 -7.14 -0.75 -39.54
C LYS A 482 -8.27 -0.28 -40.45
N THR A 483 -7.94 0.47 -41.49
CA THR A 483 -8.91 1.06 -42.41
C THR A 483 -9.20 0.20 -43.64
N PHE A 484 -8.30 -0.74 -43.96
CA PHE A 484 -8.31 -1.45 -45.23
C PHE A 484 -8.05 -2.95 -45.05
N ASP A 485 -6.81 -3.36 -44.83
CA ASP A 485 -6.32 -4.75 -44.86
C ASP A 485 -7.11 -5.68 -43.95
N CYS A 486 -7.32 -5.29 -42.69
CA CYS A 486 -8.03 -6.11 -41.73
C CYS A 486 -9.48 -6.42 -42.18
N HIS A 487 -10.12 -5.50 -42.92
CA HIS A 487 -11.48 -5.73 -43.43
C HIS A 487 -11.49 -6.69 -44.61
N ILE A 488 -10.49 -6.62 -45.49
CA ILE A 488 -10.38 -7.50 -46.66
C ILE A 488 -10.02 -8.92 -46.20
N LEU A 489 -9.06 -9.04 -45.28
CA LEU A 489 -8.69 -10.30 -44.65
C LEU A 489 -9.91 -10.97 -43.99
N TYR A 490 -10.67 -10.21 -43.21
CA TYR A 490 -11.94 -10.69 -42.63
C TYR A 490 -12.92 -11.16 -43.70
N ASN A 491 -13.18 -10.35 -44.73
CA ASN A 491 -14.15 -10.69 -45.76
C ASN A 491 -13.78 -11.97 -46.51
N GLN A 492 -12.49 -12.18 -46.83
CA GLN A 492 -12.01 -13.38 -47.54
C GLN A 492 -12.07 -14.63 -46.64
N LEU A 493 -11.54 -14.56 -45.42
CA LEU A 493 -11.61 -15.68 -44.46
C LEU A 493 -13.05 -16.02 -44.07
N ASN A 494 -13.93 -15.02 -43.91
CA ASN A 494 -15.33 -15.23 -43.54
C ASN A 494 -16.14 -15.88 -44.67
N LYS A 495 -15.87 -15.54 -45.95
CA LYS A 495 -16.47 -16.24 -47.10
C LYS A 495 -16.13 -17.75 -47.08
N LEU A 496 -14.93 -18.09 -46.62
CA LEU A 496 -14.45 -19.47 -46.49
C LEU A 496 -14.78 -20.11 -45.13
N LYS A 497 -15.46 -19.39 -44.23
CA LYS A 497 -15.78 -19.83 -42.86
C LYS A 497 -14.54 -20.15 -41.99
N MET A 498 -13.38 -19.57 -42.32
CA MET A 498 -12.10 -19.79 -41.62
C MET A 498 -11.78 -18.68 -40.61
N TRP A 499 -12.59 -17.62 -40.53
CA TRP A 499 -12.30 -16.46 -39.67
C TRP A 499 -12.25 -16.80 -38.18
N ASP A 500 -13.20 -17.59 -37.69
CA ASP A 500 -13.27 -17.91 -36.26
C ASP A 500 -12.09 -18.82 -35.85
N GLU A 501 -11.66 -19.74 -36.73
CA GLU A 501 -10.43 -20.54 -36.55
C GLU A 501 -9.18 -19.65 -36.57
N PHE A 502 -9.06 -18.76 -37.55
CA PHE A 502 -7.94 -17.82 -37.66
C PHE A 502 -7.76 -17.00 -36.37
N CYS A 503 -8.86 -16.54 -35.76
CA CYS A 503 -8.85 -15.80 -34.50
C CYS A 503 -8.34 -16.59 -33.29
N LEU A 504 -8.20 -17.92 -33.38
CA LEU A 504 -7.59 -18.71 -32.31
C LEU A 504 -6.09 -18.47 -32.21
N TYR A 505 -5.43 -18.02 -33.28
CA TYR A 505 -3.97 -17.99 -33.40
C TYR A 505 -3.34 -16.60 -33.33
N PHE A 506 -4.09 -15.54 -32.97
CA PHE A 506 -3.50 -14.21 -32.75
C PHE A 506 -4.29 -13.43 -31.68
N ASN A 507 -3.66 -12.40 -31.08
CA ASN A 507 -4.26 -11.64 -29.98
C ASN A 507 -5.02 -10.38 -30.45
N GLY A 508 -4.48 -9.70 -31.45
CA GLY A 508 -5.02 -8.46 -31.98
C GLY A 508 -4.15 -7.86 -33.09
N PHE A 509 -4.49 -6.65 -33.49
CA PHE A 509 -3.85 -5.93 -34.58
C PHE A 509 -3.21 -4.61 -34.10
N ILE A 510 -2.12 -4.18 -34.74
CA ILE A 510 -1.54 -2.83 -34.59
C ILE A 510 -1.44 -2.16 -35.95
N ASP A 511 -2.02 -0.96 -36.05
CA ASP A 511 -1.83 -0.07 -37.19
C ASP A 511 -0.68 0.90 -36.92
N THR A 512 0.45 0.65 -37.58
CA THR A 512 1.67 1.42 -37.34
C THR A 512 1.54 2.87 -37.80
N ARG A 513 0.63 3.20 -38.73
CA ARG A 513 0.40 4.59 -39.13
C ARG A 513 -0.14 5.42 -37.96
N MET A 514 -1.03 4.84 -37.15
CA MET A 514 -1.54 5.50 -35.94
C MET A 514 -0.47 5.56 -34.84
N LEU A 515 0.33 4.51 -34.70
CA LEU A 515 1.46 4.47 -33.77
C LEU A 515 2.46 5.59 -34.08
N PHE A 516 2.95 5.70 -35.31
CA PHE A 516 3.90 6.74 -35.72
C PHE A 516 3.32 8.16 -35.57
N ARG A 517 2.01 8.36 -35.82
CA ARG A 517 1.35 9.65 -35.58
C ARG A 517 1.34 10.07 -34.11
N SER A 518 1.23 9.10 -33.20
CA SER A 518 1.26 9.36 -31.76
C SER A 518 2.67 9.70 -31.29
N GLU A 519 3.65 8.94 -31.75
CA GLU A 519 5.04 9.06 -31.29
C GLU A 519 5.79 10.22 -31.93
N TYR A 520 5.47 10.55 -33.19
CA TYR A 520 6.13 11.61 -33.95
C TYR A 520 5.10 12.59 -34.53
N PRO A 521 4.37 13.34 -33.69
CA PRO A 521 3.34 14.28 -34.15
C PRO A 521 3.95 15.39 -35.00
N GLY A 522 3.18 15.88 -35.99
CA GLY A 522 3.55 17.03 -36.82
C GLY A 522 4.41 16.72 -38.06
N ARG A 523 4.74 15.45 -38.34
CA ARG A 523 5.40 15.08 -39.61
C ARG A 523 4.54 15.42 -40.83
N GLN A 524 5.20 15.74 -41.94
CA GLN A 524 4.55 16.04 -43.22
C GLN A 524 3.90 14.80 -43.85
N SER A 525 4.57 13.64 -43.74
CA SER A 525 4.04 12.37 -44.23
C SER A 525 4.20 11.24 -43.22
N TYR A 526 3.25 10.31 -43.30
CA TYR A 526 3.21 9.03 -42.59
C TYR A 526 2.85 7.92 -43.57
N LYS A 527 3.31 7.99 -44.82
CA LYS A 527 3.33 6.83 -45.71
C LYS A 527 4.51 5.95 -45.32
N GLN A 528 4.40 4.65 -45.55
CA GLN A 528 5.47 3.72 -45.17
C GLN A 528 6.79 4.04 -45.89
N CYS A 529 6.76 4.26 -47.20
CA CYS A 529 7.94 4.63 -47.98
C CYS A 529 8.66 5.87 -47.44
N ASP A 530 7.90 6.92 -47.10
CA ASP A 530 8.46 8.15 -46.52
C ASP A 530 9.06 7.91 -45.12
N LEU A 531 8.42 7.05 -44.31
CA LEU A 531 8.94 6.69 -42.98
C LEU A 531 10.22 5.85 -43.09
N VAL A 532 10.26 4.90 -44.02
CA VAL A 532 11.45 4.07 -44.29
C VAL A 532 12.59 4.94 -44.80
N SER A 533 12.32 5.86 -45.73
CA SER A 533 13.33 6.79 -46.24
C SER A 533 13.87 7.69 -45.12
N ASP A 534 12.99 8.31 -44.34
CA ASP A 534 13.41 9.27 -43.30
C ASP A 534 14.13 8.62 -42.12
N PHE A 535 13.71 7.41 -41.69
CA PHE A 535 14.24 6.78 -40.48
C PHE A 535 15.31 5.73 -40.74
N LEU A 536 15.24 5.03 -41.88
CA LEU A 536 16.23 3.99 -42.25
C LEU A 536 17.24 4.48 -43.29
N GLY A 537 16.96 5.58 -44.01
CA GLY A 537 17.80 6.04 -45.12
C GLY A 537 17.78 5.08 -46.32
N GLU A 538 16.78 4.19 -46.40
CA GLU A 538 16.64 3.17 -47.43
C GLU A 538 15.47 3.51 -48.37
N SER A 539 15.54 3.03 -49.61
CA SER A 539 14.39 2.91 -50.52
C SER A 539 14.15 1.44 -50.81
N TYR A 540 12.90 1.05 -51.04
CA TYR A 540 12.54 -0.33 -51.37
C TYR A 540 11.44 -0.37 -52.43
N ASP A 541 11.24 -1.54 -53.05
CA ASP A 541 10.16 -1.77 -54.01
C ASP A 541 8.83 -1.88 -53.24
N ALA A 542 8.23 -0.72 -52.99
CA ALA A 542 6.92 -0.62 -52.34
C ALA A 542 5.85 -1.18 -53.27
N HIS A 543 4.73 -1.64 -52.68
CA HIS A 543 3.64 -2.32 -53.37
C HIS A 543 3.97 -3.77 -53.77
N ASN A 544 4.79 -4.40 -52.94
CA ASN A 544 4.96 -5.84 -52.90
C ASN A 544 4.85 -6.25 -51.43
N ALA A 545 3.83 -7.05 -51.10
CA ALA A 545 3.49 -7.35 -49.71
C ALA A 545 4.70 -7.86 -48.91
N LEU A 546 5.60 -8.65 -49.52
CA LEU A 546 6.78 -9.18 -48.85
C LEU A 546 7.81 -8.08 -48.54
N TYR A 547 8.09 -7.19 -49.49
CA TYR A 547 9.04 -6.10 -49.29
C TYR A 547 8.49 -5.02 -48.36
N ASP A 548 7.19 -4.76 -48.42
CA ASP A 548 6.48 -3.91 -47.45
C ASP A 548 6.59 -4.49 -46.04
N CYS A 549 6.36 -5.79 -45.86
CA CYS A 549 6.51 -6.44 -44.55
C CYS A 549 7.95 -6.35 -44.01
N LYS A 550 8.95 -6.67 -44.84
CA LYS A 550 10.37 -6.64 -44.43
C LYS A 550 10.81 -5.23 -44.03
N SER A 551 10.44 -4.22 -44.82
CA SER A 551 10.80 -2.83 -44.56
C SER A 551 10.10 -2.29 -43.31
N LEU A 552 8.83 -2.63 -43.13
CA LEU A 552 8.09 -2.27 -41.92
C LEU A 552 8.63 -2.99 -40.68
N PHE A 553 9.03 -4.26 -40.79
CA PHE A 553 9.67 -4.99 -39.68
C PHE A 553 10.96 -4.31 -39.23
N LYS A 554 11.84 -3.94 -40.17
CA LYS A 554 13.06 -3.15 -39.86
C LYS A 554 12.72 -1.84 -39.15
N LEU A 555 11.73 -1.10 -39.67
CA LEU A 555 11.31 0.18 -39.13
C LEU A 555 10.78 0.06 -37.69
N VAL A 556 10.01 -0.98 -37.41
CA VAL A 556 9.46 -1.25 -36.08
C VAL A 556 10.55 -1.69 -35.09
N GLN A 557 11.53 -2.50 -35.54
CA GLN A 557 12.67 -2.95 -34.71
C GLN A 557 13.62 -1.82 -34.32
N LEU A 558 13.93 -0.89 -35.24
CA LEU A 558 14.89 0.19 -35.00
C LEU A 558 14.44 1.15 -33.87
N HIS A 559 13.13 1.28 -33.66
CA HIS A 559 12.58 2.15 -32.63
C HIS A 559 12.08 1.36 -31.42
N GLY A 560 12.99 0.78 -30.64
CA GLY A 560 12.69 -0.04 -29.45
C GLY A 560 11.79 0.59 -28.37
N ASN A 561 11.59 1.92 -28.38
CA ASN A 561 10.60 2.60 -27.54
C ASN A 561 9.13 2.36 -27.99
N LEU A 562 8.91 1.93 -29.23
CA LEU A 562 7.58 1.64 -29.77
C LEU A 562 6.92 0.44 -29.11
N ALA A 563 7.70 -0.56 -28.69
CA ALA A 563 7.20 -1.74 -27.98
C ALA A 563 6.45 -1.35 -26.69
N SER A 564 6.93 -0.32 -25.97
CA SER A 564 6.26 0.21 -24.78
C SER A 564 4.89 0.89 -25.08
N HIS A 565 4.63 1.20 -26.36
CA HIS A 565 3.40 1.81 -26.84
C HIS A 565 2.48 0.84 -27.58
N PHE A 566 2.95 -0.35 -27.96
CA PHE A 566 2.15 -1.34 -28.69
C PHE A 566 0.83 -1.63 -27.97
N CYS A 567 0.87 -1.91 -26.68
CA CYS A 567 -0.32 -2.20 -25.90
C CYS A 567 -1.38 -1.08 -25.92
N LYS A 568 -0.98 0.18 -26.11
CA LYS A 568 -1.91 1.32 -26.23
C LYS A 568 -2.57 1.39 -27.61
N HIS A 569 -1.89 0.87 -28.65
CA HIS A 569 -2.31 0.94 -30.04
C HIS A 569 -2.88 -0.37 -30.59
N THR A 570 -2.76 -1.49 -29.85
CA THR A 570 -3.37 -2.76 -30.22
C THR A 570 -4.89 -2.66 -30.16
N PHE A 571 -5.56 -3.12 -31.21
CA PHE A 571 -7.01 -3.27 -31.26
C PHE A 571 -7.40 -4.73 -31.44
N ASP A 572 -8.61 -5.08 -30.98
CA ASP A 572 -9.11 -6.46 -30.93
C ASP A 572 -9.07 -7.14 -32.30
N GLY A 573 -8.67 -8.41 -32.35
CA GLY A 573 -8.70 -9.23 -33.56
C GLY A 573 -10.09 -9.33 -34.20
N MET A 574 -11.16 -9.26 -33.40
CA MET A 574 -12.55 -9.27 -33.87
C MET A 574 -13.03 -7.91 -34.42
N TYR A 575 -12.21 -6.86 -34.34
CA TYR A 575 -12.56 -5.52 -34.83
C TYR A 575 -13.19 -5.49 -36.23
N PRO A 576 -12.67 -6.20 -37.25
CA PRO A 576 -13.25 -6.18 -38.60
C PRO A 576 -14.66 -6.77 -38.66
N LYS A 577 -14.92 -7.83 -37.89
CA LYS A 577 -16.25 -8.46 -37.73
C LYS A 577 -17.19 -7.49 -37.04
N TYR A 578 -16.74 -6.86 -35.96
CA TYR A 578 -17.53 -5.90 -35.19
C TYR A 578 -17.93 -4.67 -35.99
N CYS A 579 -17.09 -4.20 -36.91
CA CYS A 579 -17.43 -3.06 -37.78
C CYS A 579 -18.65 -3.32 -38.70
N GLN A 580 -19.04 -4.58 -38.92
CA GLN A 580 -20.27 -4.89 -39.66
C GLN A 580 -21.53 -4.46 -38.90
N ASN A 581 -21.44 -4.29 -37.58
CA ASN A 581 -22.55 -3.82 -36.74
C ASN A 581 -22.94 -2.36 -36.99
N ASP A 582 -22.13 -1.59 -37.72
CA ASP A 582 -22.41 -0.19 -38.09
C ASP A 582 -23.81 -0.02 -38.68
N LEU A 583 -24.25 -0.99 -39.48
CA LEU A 583 -25.56 -0.98 -40.12
C LEU A 583 -26.72 -1.02 -39.12
N SER A 584 -26.53 -1.65 -37.95
CA SER A 584 -27.54 -1.70 -36.90
C SER A 584 -27.85 -0.32 -36.32
N PHE A 585 -26.92 0.63 -36.44
CA PHE A 585 -27.06 2.00 -35.95
C PHE A 585 -27.59 2.97 -37.01
N LYS A 586 -27.87 2.51 -38.24
CA LYS A 586 -28.30 3.37 -39.36
C LYS A 586 -29.45 4.30 -38.98
N ALA A 587 -30.51 3.76 -38.38
CA ALA A 587 -31.67 4.54 -37.95
C ALA A 587 -31.32 5.62 -36.90
N LEU A 588 -30.42 5.33 -35.95
CA LEU A 588 -29.96 6.28 -34.93
C LEU A 588 -29.16 7.42 -35.56
N VAL A 589 -28.37 7.12 -36.60
CA VAL A 589 -27.57 8.12 -37.33
C VAL A 589 -28.47 9.00 -38.21
N GLU A 590 -29.39 8.40 -38.96
CA GLU A 590 -30.32 9.13 -39.85
C GLU A 590 -31.25 10.07 -39.07
N ASN A 591 -31.69 9.65 -37.88
CA ASN A 591 -32.52 10.49 -36.98
C ASN A 591 -31.69 11.47 -36.14
N LYS A 592 -30.38 11.63 -36.41
CA LYS A 592 -29.47 12.55 -35.69
C LYS A 592 -29.42 12.32 -34.17
N VAL A 593 -29.69 11.10 -33.72
CA VAL A 593 -29.58 10.70 -32.31
C VAL A 593 -28.10 10.60 -31.92
N MET A 594 -27.28 10.04 -32.82
CA MET A 594 -25.84 9.95 -32.67
C MET A 594 -25.09 10.20 -33.98
N SER A 595 -23.83 10.58 -33.91
CA SER A 595 -23.01 10.81 -35.11
C SER A 595 -22.54 9.48 -35.74
N LYS A 596 -22.24 9.52 -37.04
CA LYS A 596 -21.64 8.37 -37.77
C LYS A 596 -20.32 7.91 -37.14
N GLN A 597 -19.53 8.83 -36.58
CA GLN A 597 -18.29 8.50 -35.87
C GLN A 597 -18.58 7.77 -34.56
N LEU A 598 -19.63 8.15 -33.84
CA LEU A 598 -20.01 7.50 -32.59
C LEU A 598 -20.58 6.10 -32.82
N ALA A 599 -21.35 5.91 -33.91
CA ALA A 599 -21.85 4.61 -34.34
C ALA A 599 -20.68 3.66 -34.66
N LYS A 600 -19.71 4.13 -35.44
CA LYS A 600 -18.45 3.42 -35.73
C LYS A 600 -17.71 3.02 -34.47
N LYS A 601 -17.63 3.94 -33.51
CA LYS A 601 -16.99 3.67 -32.22
C LYS A 601 -17.73 2.58 -31.44
N ALA A 602 -19.06 2.65 -31.35
CA ALA A 602 -19.87 1.61 -30.71
C ALA A 602 -19.69 0.24 -31.39
N ALA A 603 -19.85 0.19 -32.71
CA ALA A 603 -19.66 -1.01 -33.50
C ALA A 603 -18.27 -1.61 -33.28
N SER A 604 -17.20 -0.81 -33.31
CA SER A 604 -15.82 -1.29 -33.11
C SER A 604 -15.56 -1.97 -31.75
N THR A 605 -16.47 -1.83 -30.77
CA THR A 605 -16.40 -2.48 -29.46
C THR A 605 -17.34 -3.70 -29.34
N GLY A 606 -17.78 -4.23 -30.48
CA GLY A 606 -18.72 -5.35 -30.58
C GLY A 606 -20.19 -4.96 -30.39
N LEU A 607 -20.50 -3.70 -30.09
CA LEU A 607 -21.87 -3.28 -29.82
C LEU A 607 -22.69 -3.17 -31.10
N CYS A 608 -23.99 -3.42 -30.99
CA CYS A 608 -25.00 -3.17 -32.01
C CYS A 608 -26.27 -2.67 -31.31
N LYS A 609 -27.28 -2.23 -32.07
CA LYS A 609 -28.49 -1.62 -31.49
C LYS A 609 -29.18 -2.51 -30.43
N LYS A 610 -29.23 -3.83 -30.62
CA LYS A 610 -29.85 -4.75 -29.64
C LYS A 610 -29.16 -4.71 -28.28
N HIS A 611 -27.83 -4.52 -28.22
CA HIS A 611 -27.12 -4.41 -26.94
C HIS A 611 -27.49 -3.14 -26.18
N PHE A 612 -27.85 -2.05 -26.88
CA PHE A 612 -28.36 -0.85 -26.22
C PHE A 612 -29.72 -1.13 -25.58
N ILE A 613 -30.63 -1.77 -26.33
CA ILE A 613 -31.96 -2.17 -25.83
C ILE A 613 -31.83 -3.12 -24.64
N LEU A 614 -30.97 -4.14 -24.73
CA LEU A 614 -30.73 -5.10 -23.66
C LEU A 614 -30.18 -4.43 -22.39
N SER A 615 -29.24 -3.49 -22.53
CA SER A 615 -28.74 -2.73 -21.38
C SER A 615 -29.82 -1.86 -20.73
N ILE A 616 -30.78 -1.36 -21.52
CA ILE A 616 -31.93 -0.60 -21.04
C ILE A 616 -32.93 -1.51 -20.33
N GLN A 617 -33.18 -2.71 -20.84
CA GLN A 617 -34.04 -3.70 -20.19
C GLN A 617 -33.49 -4.13 -18.83
N ARG A 618 -32.16 -4.30 -18.73
CA ARG A 618 -31.50 -4.74 -17.49
C ARG A 618 -31.47 -3.69 -16.39
N ASN A 619 -31.24 -2.41 -16.71
CA ASN A 619 -31.11 -1.38 -15.67
C ASN A 619 -31.47 0.04 -16.16
N GLY A 620 -32.43 0.14 -17.08
CA GLY A 620 -32.92 1.40 -17.61
C GLY A 620 -31.82 2.29 -18.20
N ILE A 621 -31.93 3.59 -17.98
CA ILE A 621 -30.93 4.56 -18.45
C ILE A 621 -29.57 4.38 -17.78
N ASP A 622 -29.52 3.85 -16.55
CA ASP A 622 -28.28 3.58 -15.83
C ASP A 622 -27.53 2.40 -16.44
N GLY A 623 -28.23 1.39 -16.94
CA GLY A 623 -27.64 0.29 -17.72
C GLY A 623 -27.03 0.77 -19.03
N LEU A 624 -27.75 1.60 -19.78
CA LEU A 624 -27.21 2.21 -21.00
C LEU A 624 -26.01 3.12 -20.70
N ARG A 625 -26.09 3.90 -19.63
CA ARG A 625 -24.98 4.76 -19.17
C ARG A 625 -23.77 3.94 -18.80
N ALA A 626 -23.94 2.88 -18.01
CA ALA A 626 -22.89 1.94 -17.63
C ALA A 626 -22.20 1.34 -18.86
N LEU A 627 -22.99 0.88 -19.84
CA LEU A 627 -22.48 0.29 -21.08
C LEU A 627 -21.68 1.30 -21.92
N LEU A 628 -22.26 2.47 -22.21
CA LEU A 628 -21.65 3.45 -23.12
C LEU A 628 -20.47 4.20 -22.50
N SER A 629 -20.51 4.40 -21.18
CA SER A 629 -19.49 5.15 -20.44
C SER A 629 -18.40 4.28 -19.79
N GLN A 630 -18.47 2.95 -19.97
CA GLN A 630 -17.44 2.01 -19.52
C GLN A 630 -16.05 2.50 -19.91
N LYS A 631 -15.11 2.51 -18.97
CA LYS A 631 -13.71 2.92 -19.22
C LYS A 631 -12.79 1.71 -19.26
N ASN A 632 -11.78 1.77 -20.12
CA ASN A 632 -10.69 0.80 -20.08
C ASN A 632 -9.63 1.17 -19.03
N SER A 633 -8.63 0.31 -18.87
CA SER A 633 -7.46 0.52 -18.00
C SER A 633 -6.72 1.84 -18.25
N SER A 634 -6.75 2.38 -19.48
CA SER A 634 -6.17 3.67 -19.84
C SER A 634 -7.13 4.86 -19.70
N GLY A 635 -8.35 4.64 -19.18
CA GLY A 635 -9.35 5.69 -18.92
C GLY A 635 -10.15 6.14 -20.14
N VAL A 636 -9.94 5.53 -21.30
CA VAL A 636 -10.69 5.77 -22.54
C VAL A 636 -12.11 5.22 -22.39
N VAL A 637 -13.10 6.01 -22.79
CA VAL A 637 -14.51 5.63 -22.73
C VAL A 637 -14.89 4.77 -23.93
N ARG A 638 -15.60 3.66 -23.70
CA ARG A 638 -16.06 2.67 -24.69
C ARG A 638 -16.80 3.33 -25.85
N VAL A 639 -17.82 4.14 -25.56
CA VAL A 639 -18.57 4.90 -26.57
C VAL A 639 -18.59 6.38 -26.23
N THR A 640 -19.34 6.79 -25.20
CA THR A 640 -19.50 8.18 -24.78
C THR A 640 -19.84 8.30 -23.29
N ALA A 641 -19.36 9.37 -22.65
CA ALA A 641 -19.79 9.77 -21.31
C ALA A 641 -20.76 10.96 -21.33
N SER A 642 -21.15 11.44 -22.52
CA SER A 642 -22.05 12.58 -22.67
C SER A 642 -23.46 12.21 -22.23
N LYS A 643 -23.94 12.84 -21.14
CA LYS A 643 -25.29 12.63 -20.60
C LYS A 643 -26.38 12.93 -21.63
N SER A 644 -26.19 13.99 -22.44
CA SER A 644 -27.19 14.39 -23.45
C SER A 644 -27.31 13.37 -24.57
N ILE A 645 -26.21 12.77 -25.01
CA ILE A 645 -26.23 11.73 -26.05
C ILE A 645 -26.86 10.45 -25.50
N ILE A 646 -26.48 10.04 -24.27
CA ILE A 646 -27.04 8.85 -23.62
C ILE A 646 -28.55 8.99 -23.46
N GLN A 647 -29.05 10.17 -23.06
CA GLN A 647 -30.48 10.43 -22.96
C GLN A 647 -31.18 10.29 -24.32
N LYS A 648 -30.64 10.90 -25.38
CA LYS A 648 -31.22 10.77 -26.73
C LYS A 648 -31.26 9.33 -27.23
N VAL A 649 -30.22 8.55 -26.95
CA VAL A 649 -30.18 7.12 -27.30
C VAL A 649 -31.20 6.33 -26.49
N TYR A 650 -31.32 6.61 -25.20
CA TYR A 650 -32.33 6.01 -24.32
C TYR A 650 -33.74 6.30 -24.85
N ASP A 651 -34.08 7.57 -25.10
CA ASP A 651 -35.40 7.97 -25.58
C ASP A 651 -35.75 7.31 -26.92
N PHE A 652 -34.77 7.17 -27.83
CA PHE A 652 -34.98 6.53 -29.12
C PHE A 652 -35.15 5.01 -29.02
N CYS A 653 -34.44 4.35 -28.09
CA CYS A 653 -34.45 2.90 -27.93
C CYS A 653 -35.49 2.39 -26.93
N TYR A 654 -36.04 3.24 -26.08
CA TYR A 654 -37.05 2.89 -25.08
C TYR A 654 -38.49 3.04 -25.60
N VAL A 655 -38.71 3.95 -26.57
CA VAL A 655 -40.04 4.33 -27.07
C VAL A 655 -40.46 3.52 -28.31
N LYS A 656 -39.64 2.58 -28.79
CA LYS A 656 -39.91 1.69 -29.92
C LYS A 656 -39.26 0.34 -29.71
#